data_AF-A0A7V0QGR2-F1
#
_entry.id   AF-A0A7V0QGR2-F1
#
_cell.length_a   1.000
_cell.length_b   1.000
_cell.length_c   1.000
_cell.angle_alpha   90.00
_cell.angle_beta   90.00
_cell.angle_gamma   90.00
#
_symmetry.space_group_name_H-M   'P 1'
#
loop_
_entity.id
_entity.type
_entity.pdbx_description
1 polymer ?
#
loop_
_entity_poly.entity_id
_entity_poly.type
_entity_poly.pdbx_seq_one_letter_code
_entity_poly.pdbx_strand_id
1 'polypeptide(L)'
;MDDTTLKVFCAALLHDIGKAGNKNIFGIDDEYIARHENVYLPVRKGRYSHYHAIYSAAIIEKNAHLFPPEFTSRQWGEGDPLVSLVAGHHNPASPLQWIIAVADRISSGWDRDIFEKIEDEIPASDYLNTRLFSVYEQLLKENDEYVTPDDFQYSYKLSEMTPENLFPLDRRHLVNNGYPHGVEEYRMLYQGFIRALSELLPREESPELWIEHFDSILMVYTWAVPAARVGKVIPDVSLYDHSRTTAALASSLYLYHNETDTLRESSIRNYEEEKFLIISGDFYGIQDFIFKTYADTKKHRSKILRGRSLYVSLLTELAADMICRRIGLHHNSAILNTAGKFLIIAPNTEWAKKAVQEVDREINRWLFEKTFGESCIGITSLTARPLDFVERNFQKLWDKITAHIERKKFSKLDLDLYGGAVENYLQLFNNSLHSPICPFCGKRPSDESAEYSPYVGDDIVSSCKLCRDHIFLGAHLVKNRNIAILSAHARCDSPSDRLLEPIYDKYQITFPDSSLGSLARNKDLFCYWDIQPWSNDKIESNVTIKMINGYVPVYSENDKYDERILFSEKTEKKKLEAIDQIKIGDPKTFTHISAKALNISHNNGSSCTGVDALGVCKADVDNLGILMSCGLRSERFTISRLATLSRLTNAFFAYYLPHFLMANERYSDVYTVFGGGDDLFLIGPWNAMLELATKLVESFASYTCYNENIHLSAGII
;
A
#
# COMPACT_ATOMS: atom_id res chain seq x y z
N MET A 1 -1.33 18.07 -11.89
CA MET A 1 -1.35 17.19 -13.08
C MET A 1 -2.33 17.78 -14.09
N ASP A 2 -2.04 17.68 -15.38
CA ASP A 2 -2.98 18.10 -16.42
C ASP A 2 -4.07 17.04 -16.66
N ASP A 3 -5.20 17.47 -17.21
CA ASP A 3 -6.36 16.62 -17.42
C ASP A 3 -6.09 15.44 -18.37
N THR A 4 -5.22 15.60 -19.37
CA THR A 4 -4.91 14.54 -20.33
C THR A 4 -4.08 13.44 -19.69
N THR A 5 -3.09 13.78 -18.87
CA THR A 5 -2.33 12.79 -18.10
C THR A 5 -3.24 11.99 -17.17
N LEU A 6 -4.15 12.67 -16.45
CA LEU A 6 -5.12 11.99 -15.59
C LEU A 6 -6.07 11.10 -16.40
N LYS A 7 -6.57 11.56 -17.56
CA LYS A 7 -7.41 10.76 -18.46
C LYS A 7 -6.69 9.50 -18.97
N VAL A 8 -5.43 9.61 -19.38
CA VAL A 8 -4.61 8.46 -19.81
C VAL A 8 -4.42 7.48 -18.67
N PHE A 9 -4.10 7.97 -17.46
CA PHE A 9 -3.97 7.14 -16.27
C PHE A 9 -5.28 6.37 -15.97
N CYS A 10 -6.42 7.07 -15.98
CA CYS A 10 -7.73 6.48 -15.73
C CYS A 10 -8.11 5.43 -16.80
N ALA A 11 -7.84 5.73 -18.08
CA ALA A 11 -8.12 4.81 -19.18
C ALA A 11 -7.34 3.51 -19.01
N ALA A 12 -6.04 3.61 -18.71
CA ALA A 12 -5.17 2.47 -18.47
C ALA A 12 -5.55 1.70 -17.21
N LEU A 13 -6.01 2.35 -16.14
CA LEU A 13 -6.48 1.66 -14.94
C LEU A 13 -7.74 0.81 -15.22
N LEU A 14 -8.62 1.31 -16.10
CA LEU A 14 -9.94 0.72 -16.39
C LEU A 14 -9.99 -0.14 -17.65
N HIS A 15 -8.95 -0.15 -18.49
CA HIS A 15 -8.97 -0.78 -19.83
C HIS A 15 -9.47 -2.23 -19.81
N ASP A 16 -9.13 -2.97 -18.76
CA ASP A 16 -9.41 -4.40 -18.61
C ASP A 16 -10.49 -4.74 -17.58
N ILE A 17 -11.21 -3.77 -17.01
CA ILE A 17 -12.23 -4.04 -15.98
C ILE A 17 -13.37 -4.96 -16.48
N GLY A 18 -13.62 -4.98 -17.78
CA GLY A 18 -14.52 -5.92 -18.45
C GLY A 18 -14.08 -7.40 -18.35
N LYS A 19 -12.86 -7.68 -17.88
CA LYS A 19 -12.42 -9.04 -17.51
C LYS A 19 -13.04 -9.51 -16.19
N ALA A 20 -13.66 -8.64 -15.40
CA ALA A 20 -14.35 -9.04 -14.16
C ALA A 20 -15.75 -9.65 -14.39
N GLY A 21 -15.97 -10.33 -15.52
CA GLY A 21 -17.26 -10.94 -15.85
C GLY A 21 -17.48 -11.15 -17.35
N ASN A 22 -18.75 -11.04 -17.76
CA ASN A 22 -19.24 -11.17 -19.13
C ASN A 22 -20.43 -10.25 -19.38
N LYS A 23 -20.90 -10.18 -20.64
CA LYS A 23 -22.04 -9.32 -21.04
C LYS A 23 -23.30 -9.51 -20.18
N ASN A 24 -23.62 -10.75 -19.78
CA ASN A 24 -24.84 -11.04 -19.02
C ASN A 24 -24.74 -10.52 -17.59
N ILE A 25 -23.56 -10.63 -16.96
CA ILE A 25 -23.30 -10.12 -15.60
C ILE A 25 -23.40 -8.59 -15.57
N PHE A 26 -22.84 -7.94 -16.58
CA PHE A 26 -22.87 -6.47 -16.69
C PHE A 26 -24.22 -5.95 -17.24
N GLY A 27 -25.06 -6.84 -17.76
CA GLY A 27 -26.33 -6.51 -18.43
C GLY A 27 -26.13 -5.68 -19.69
N ILE A 28 -25.16 -6.05 -20.51
CA ILE A 28 -24.84 -5.42 -21.81
C ILE A 28 -25.62 -6.17 -22.89
N ASP A 29 -26.38 -5.44 -23.70
CA ASP A 29 -27.14 -6.01 -24.80
C ASP A 29 -26.28 -6.26 -26.06
N ASP A 30 -26.76 -7.14 -26.93
CA ASP A 30 -26.06 -7.49 -28.17
C ASP A 30 -26.03 -6.34 -29.18
N GLU A 31 -26.97 -5.40 -29.08
CA GLU A 31 -27.02 -4.22 -29.94
C GLU A 31 -25.86 -3.26 -29.64
N TYR A 32 -25.55 -3.05 -28.36
CA TYR A 32 -24.40 -2.28 -27.90
C TYR A 32 -23.11 -2.92 -28.41
N ILE A 33 -22.96 -4.24 -28.32
CA ILE A 33 -21.77 -4.94 -28.82
C ILE A 33 -21.63 -4.75 -30.34
N ALA A 34 -22.70 -4.99 -31.10
CA ALA A 34 -22.70 -4.88 -32.55
C ALA A 34 -22.35 -3.46 -33.06
N ARG A 35 -22.71 -2.41 -32.31
CA ARG A 35 -22.37 -1.02 -32.65
C ARG A 35 -20.89 -0.67 -32.44
N HIS A 36 -20.17 -1.46 -31.65
CA HIS A 36 -18.80 -1.13 -31.20
C HIS A 36 -17.74 -2.14 -31.64
N GLU A 37 -18.11 -3.38 -31.98
CA GLU A 37 -17.17 -4.46 -32.33
C GLU A 37 -16.28 -4.14 -33.53
N ASN A 38 -16.82 -3.49 -34.56
CA ASN A 38 -16.06 -3.10 -35.75
C ASN A 38 -15.11 -1.92 -35.53
N VAL A 39 -15.27 -1.19 -34.43
CA VAL A 39 -14.43 -0.04 -34.07
C VAL A 39 -13.26 -0.50 -33.20
N TYR A 40 -13.57 -1.24 -32.13
CA TYR A 40 -12.61 -1.48 -31.05
C TYR A 40 -12.00 -2.87 -31.03
N LEU A 41 -12.60 -3.85 -31.72
CA LEU A 41 -12.15 -5.23 -31.63
C LEU A 41 -11.37 -5.67 -32.88
N PRO A 42 -10.25 -6.39 -32.71
CA PRO A 42 -9.57 -7.01 -33.83
C PRO A 42 -10.34 -8.23 -34.32
N VAL A 43 -10.30 -8.46 -35.64
CA VAL A 43 -10.88 -9.64 -36.30
C VAL A 43 -9.85 -10.76 -36.36
N ARG A 44 -10.20 -11.94 -35.84
CA ARG A 44 -9.40 -13.16 -35.87
C ARG A 44 -10.21 -14.34 -36.42
N LYS A 45 -9.68 -15.06 -37.42
CA LYS A 45 -10.37 -16.18 -38.10
C LYS A 45 -11.82 -15.83 -38.53
N GLY A 46 -12.03 -14.58 -38.96
CA GLY A 46 -13.34 -14.08 -39.40
C GLY A 46 -14.34 -13.74 -38.28
N ARG A 47 -13.90 -13.68 -37.01
CA ARG A 47 -14.74 -13.29 -35.85
C ARG A 47 -14.04 -12.23 -35.01
N TYR A 48 -14.81 -11.33 -34.41
CA TYR A 48 -14.26 -10.40 -33.41
C TYR A 48 -13.79 -11.15 -32.16
N SER A 49 -12.74 -10.63 -31.54
CA SER A 49 -12.13 -11.15 -30.31
C SER A 49 -11.97 -10.02 -29.28
N HIS A 50 -11.55 -10.33 -28.05
CA HIS A 50 -11.28 -9.31 -27.01
C HIS A 50 -12.50 -8.47 -26.56
N TYR A 51 -13.71 -9.05 -26.56
CA TYR A 51 -14.94 -8.35 -26.15
C TYR A 51 -14.89 -7.68 -24.76
N HIS A 52 -13.98 -8.10 -23.87
CA HIS A 52 -13.80 -7.44 -22.57
C HIS A 52 -13.50 -5.94 -22.71
N ALA A 53 -12.84 -5.50 -23.79
CA ALA A 53 -12.56 -4.08 -24.01
C ALA A 53 -13.84 -3.25 -24.19
N ILE A 54 -14.83 -3.79 -24.94
CA ILE A 54 -16.16 -3.18 -25.07
C ILE A 54 -16.91 -3.23 -23.74
N TYR A 55 -16.77 -4.33 -22.99
CA TYR A 55 -17.40 -4.45 -21.68
C TYR A 55 -16.87 -3.42 -20.68
N SER A 56 -15.56 -3.14 -20.69
CA SER A 56 -14.93 -2.11 -19.86
C SER A 56 -15.55 -0.73 -20.12
N ALA A 57 -15.69 -0.33 -21.38
CA ALA A 57 -16.35 0.93 -21.73
C ALA A 57 -17.84 0.93 -21.33
N ALA A 58 -18.55 -0.16 -21.56
CA ALA A 58 -19.98 -0.28 -21.21
C ALA A 58 -20.23 -0.16 -19.71
N ILE A 59 -19.34 -0.69 -18.86
CA ILE A 59 -19.44 -0.57 -17.39
C ILE A 59 -19.39 0.91 -16.99
N ILE A 60 -18.53 1.71 -17.63
CA ILE A 60 -18.41 3.15 -17.35
C ILE A 60 -19.68 3.88 -17.82
N GLU A 61 -20.09 3.67 -19.08
CA GLU A 61 -21.23 4.40 -19.67
C GLU A 61 -22.56 4.07 -18.97
N LYS A 62 -22.84 2.78 -18.72
CA LYS A 62 -24.08 2.34 -18.09
C LYS A 62 -24.20 2.81 -16.63
N ASN A 63 -23.06 2.94 -15.96
CA ASN A 63 -22.98 3.40 -14.57
C ASN A 63 -22.44 4.83 -14.47
N ALA A 64 -22.60 5.67 -15.51
CA ALA A 64 -22.01 7.03 -15.55
C ALA A 64 -22.34 7.90 -14.33
N HIS A 65 -23.52 7.70 -13.74
CA HIS A 65 -23.94 8.37 -12.50
C HIS A 65 -23.14 7.96 -11.25
N LEU A 66 -22.23 6.99 -11.34
CA LEU A 66 -21.32 6.58 -10.25
C LEU A 66 -19.88 7.07 -10.47
N PHE A 67 -19.54 7.53 -11.67
CA PHE A 67 -18.21 8.02 -12.04
C PHE A 67 -18.16 9.56 -12.10
N PRO A 68 -16.97 10.18 -11.99
CA PRO A 68 -16.83 11.61 -12.25
C PRO A 68 -17.42 12.00 -13.62
N PRO A 69 -18.12 13.13 -13.73
CA PRO A 69 -18.78 13.54 -14.98
C PRO A 69 -17.82 13.62 -16.17
N GLU A 70 -16.55 13.92 -15.91
CA GLU A 70 -15.44 13.95 -16.86
C GLU A 70 -15.28 12.64 -17.64
N PHE A 71 -15.61 11.49 -17.04
CA PHE A 71 -15.38 10.16 -17.63
C PHE A 71 -16.25 9.90 -18.86
N THR A 72 -17.38 10.60 -18.96
CA THR A 72 -18.28 10.55 -20.13
C THR A 72 -18.23 11.81 -20.98
N SER A 73 -17.41 12.79 -20.58
CA SER A 73 -17.23 14.03 -21.32
C SER A 73 -16.32 13.82 -22.53
N ARG A 74 -16.74 14.35 -23.68
CA ARG A 74 -15.89 14.43 -24.88
C ARG A 74 -14.86 15.56 -24.81
N GLN A 75 -14.98 16.47 -23.84
CA GLN A 75 -14.16 17.67 -23.71
C GLN A 75 -13.09 17.54 -22.62
N TRP A 76 -13.05 16.43 -21.88
CA TRP A 76 -12.06 16.25 -20.82
C TRP A 76 -10.70 15.84 -21.39
N GLY A 77 -9.68 16.68 -21.14
CA GLY A 77 -8.35 16.53 -21.72
C GLY A 77 -8.33 16.56 -23.25
N GLU A 78 -7.16 16.34 -23.84
CA GLU A 78 -6.94 16.37 -25.29
C GLU A 78 -7.08 14.98 -25.94
N GLY A 79 -7.38 14.92 -27.24
CA GLY A 79 -7.47 13.67 -28.00
C GLY A 79 -8.77 12.90 -27.76
N ASP A 80 -8.68 11.57 -27.70
CA ASP A 80 -9.86 10.69 -27.65
C ASP A 80 -10.65 10.81 -26.32
N PRO A 81 -11.97 10.57 -26.34
CA PRO A 81 -12.76 10.40 -25.12
C PRO A 81 -12.27 9.20 -24.28
N LEU A 82 -12.42 9.28 -22.95
CA LEU A 82 -11.96 8.23 -22.02
C LEU A 82 -12.45 6.83 -22.42
N VAL A 83 -13.75 6.67 -22.67
CA VAL A 83 -14.36 5.38 -23.06
C VAL A 83 -13.76 4.78 -24.33
N SER A 84 -13.30 5.63 -25.26
CA SER A 84 -12.62 5.20 -26.47
C SER A 84 -11.20 4.70 -26.18
N LEU A 85 -10.49 5.36 -25.26
CA LEU A 85 -9.17 4.91 -24.79
C LEU A 85 -9.25 3.57 -24.05
N VAL A 86 -10.27 3.40 -23.20
CA VAL A 86 -10.55 2.16 -22.47
C VAL A 86 -10.80 1.00 -23.44
N ALA A 87 -11.64 1.18 -24.46
CA ALA A 87 -11.99 0.11 -25.40
C ALA A 87 -10.96 -0.13 -26.52
N GLY A 88 -10.17 0.88 -26.90
CA GLY A 88 -9.35 0.84 -28.11
C GLY A 88 -7.99 0.14 -28.01
N HIS A 89 -7.60 -0.40 -26.85
CA HIS A 89 -6.23 -0.89 -26.64
C HIS A 89 -5.87 -2.17 -27.43
N HIS A 90 -6.85 -2.97 -27.87
CA HIS A 90 -6.62 -4.15 -28.74
C HIS A 90 -6.64 -3.84 -30.24
N ASN A 91 -7.28 -2.74 -30.65
CA ASN A 91 -7.31 -2.26 -32.03
C ASN A 91 -7.06 -0.74 -32.08
N PRO A 92 -5.86 -0.27 -31.69
CA PRO A 92 -5.58 1.14 -31.52
C PRO A 92 -5.55 1.88 -32.87
N ALA A 93 -6.29 2.98 -32.96
CA ALA A 93 -6.41 3.85 -34.12
C ALA A 93 -5.83 5.26 -33.89
N SER A 94 -5.51 5.62 -32.64
CA SER A 94 -4.94 6.93 -32.27
C SER A 94 -3.63 6.78 -31.48
N PRO A 95 -2.79 7.84 -31.39
CA PRO A 95 -1.60 7.83 -30.54
C PRO A 95 -1.89 7.52 -29.06
N LEU A 96 -2.98 8.06 -28.50
CA LEU A 96 -3.33 7.80 -27.10
C LEU A 96 -3.78 6.35 -26.88
N GLN A 97 -4.54 5.76 -27.81
CA GLN A 97 -4.88 4.33 -27.75
C GLN A 97 -3.62 3.46 -27.87
N TRP A 98 -2.66 3.85 -28.70
CA TRP A 98 -1.36 3.17 -28.79
C TRP A 98 -0.55 3.26 -27.49
N ILE A 99 -0.64 4.36 -26.73
CA ILE A 99 -0.01 4.45 -25.40
C ILE A 99 -0.59 3.39 -24.46
N ILE A 100 -1.91 3.27 -24.38
CA ILE A 100 -2.57 2.24 -23.54
C ILE A 100 -2.16 0.84 -24.00
N ALA A 101 -2.21 0.59 -25.31
CA ALA A 101 -1.85 -0.71 -25.89
C ALA A 101 -0.39 -1.10 -25.61
N VAL A 102 0.55 -0.16 -25.73
CA VAL A 102 1.96 -0.41 -25.43
C VAL A 102 2.19 -0.61 -23.93
N ALA A 103 1.53 0.17 -23.07
CA ALA A 103 1.62 0.01 -21.63
C ALA A 103 1.11 -1.36 -21.13
N ASP A 104 -0.04 -1.83 -21.64
CA ASP A 104 -0.63 -3.13 -21.32
C ASP A 104 0.34 -4.30 -21.67
N ARG A 105 0.94 -4.23 -22.86
CA ARG A 105 1.93 -5.20 -23.34
C ARG A 105 3.18 -5.25 -22.46
N ILE A 106 3.69 -4.08 -22.10
CA ILE A 106 4.89 -3.92 -21.26
C ILE A 106 4.64 -4.42 -19.84
N SER A 107 3.49 -4.05 -19.26
CA SER A 107 3.05 -4.46 -17.91
C SER A 107 3.05 -5.98 -17.76
N SER A 108 2.57 -6.68 -18.79
CA SER A 108 2.50 -8.14 -18.81
C SER A 108 3.82 -8.83 -19.17
N GLY A 109 4.87 -8.09 -19.56
CA GLY A 109 6.16 -8.63 -20.00
C GLY A 109 6.11 -9.37 -21.33
N TRP A 110 5.20 -9.01 -22.24
CA TRP A 110 4.95 -9.77 -23.47
C TRP A 110 6.12 -9.77 -24.46
N ASP A 111 6.45 -10.96 -24.94
CA ASP A 111 7.25 -11.17 -26.16
C ASP A 111 6.30 -11.16 -27.39
N ARG A 112 6.53 -10.24 -28.34
CA ARG A 112 5.64 -9.97 -29.48
C ARG A 112 5.37 -11.23 -30.33
N ASP A 113 6.32 -12.14 -30.43
CA ASP A 113 6.23 -13.28 -31.36
C ASP A 113 5.48 -14.49 -30.79
N ILE A 114 5.22 -14.49 -29.48
CA ILE A 114 4.68 -15.64 -28.75
C ILE A 114 3.16 -15.54 -28.58
N PHE A 115 2.62 -14.34 -28.33
CA PHE A 115 1.19 -14.18 -27.98
C PHE A 115 0.25 -14.40 -29.18
N GLU A 116 0.63 -13.93 -30.38
CA GLU A 116 -0.16 -14.15 -31.60
C GLU A 116 -0.29 -15.64 -31.94
N LYS A 117 0.69 -16.48 -31.54
CA LYS A 117 0.67 -17.93 -31.77
C LYS A 117 0.02 -18.73 -30.64
N ILE A 118 0.01 -18.24 -29.39
CA ILE A 118 -0.50 -19.00 -28.23
C ILE A 118 -2.02 -18.85 -28.03
N GLU A 119 -2.62 -17.70 -28.39
CA GLU A 119 -4.08 -17.54 -28.34
C GLU A 119 -4.83 -18.38 -29.38
N ASP A 120 -4.11 -19.00 -30.32
CA ASP A 120 -4.66 -19.80 -31.40
C ASP A 120 -5.12 -21.21 -31.01
N GLU A 121 -4.79 -21.69 -29.81
CA GLU A 121 -4.90 -23.13 -29.47
C GLU A 121 -6.06 -23.56 -28.56
N ILE A 122 -6.83 -22.67 -27.91
CA ILE A 122 -7.77 -23.10 -26.83
C ILE A 122 -9.16 -22.38 -26.90
N PRO A 123 -10.29 -23.08 -26.61
CA PRO A 123 -11.63 -22.49 -26.66
C PRO A 123 -11.84 -21.35 -25.66
N ALA A 124 -12.39 -20.23 -26.12
CA ALA A 124 -12.86 -19.10 -25.30
C ALA A 124 -14.07 -19.43 -24.40
N SER A 125 -14.50 -20.70 -24.30
CA SER A 125 -15.72 -21.10 -23.60
C SER A 125 -15.56 -21.25 -22.09
N ASP A 126 -14.33 -21.19 -21.54
CA ASP A 126 -14.06 -21.53 -20.12
C ASP A 126 -13.35 -20.45 -19.28
N TYR A 127 -13.21 -19.22 -19.79
CA TYR A 127 -12.44 -18.16 -19.11
C TYR A 127 -13.04 -17.71 -17.75
N LEU A 128 -14.32 -17.99 -17.50
CA LEU A 128 -14.97 -17.67 -16.23
C LEU A 128 -14.60 -18.65 -15.11
N ASN A 129 -14.07 -19.82 -15.46
CA ASN A 129 -13.62 -20.81 -14.50
C ASN A 129 -12.12 -20.72 -14.22
N THR A 130 -11.37 -19.92 -14.98
CA THR A 130 -9.96 -19.62 -14.67
C THR A 130 -9.85 -18.95 -13.30
N ARG A 131 -8.88 -19.41 -12.50
CA ARG A 131 -8.59 -18.90 -11.14
C ARG A 131 -7.20 -18.30 -11.10
N LEU A 132 -6.99 -17.39 -10.15
CA LEU A 132 -5.69 -16.78 -9.91
C LEU A 132 -4.84 -17.78 -9.13
N PHE A 133 -3.67 -18.13 -9.66
CA PHE A 133 -2.72 -19.03 -9.01
C PHE A 133 -1.82 -18.27 -8.05
N SER A 134 -1.34 -18.98 -7.03
CA SER A 134 -0.41 -18.40 -6.07
C SER A 134 0.96 -18.20 -6.71
N VAL A 135 1.46 -16.96 -6.71
CA VAL A 135 2.82 -16.66 -7.15
C VAL A 135 3.88 -17.32 -6.26
N TYR A 136 3.54 -17.69 -5.01
CA TYR A 136 4.47 -18.26 -4.06
C TYR A 136 4.92 -19.69 -4.41
N GLU A 137 4.10 -20.49 -5.11
CA GLU A 137 4.43 -21.90 -5.42
C GLU A 137 5.71 -22.05 -6.25
N GLN A 138 5.92 -21.13 -7.18
CA GLN A 138 7.01 -21.16 -8.16
C GLN A 138 8.31 -20.51 -7.65
N LEU A 139 8.30 -19.85 -6.49
CA LEU A 139 9.47 -19.12 -6.01
C LEU A 139 10.61 -20.08 -5.64
N LEU A 140 11.81 -19.79 -6.17
CA LEU A 140 13.05 -20.56 -5.98
C LEU A 140 12.93 -22.05 -6.39
N LYS A 141 12.03 -22.37 -7.32
CA LYS A 141 11.87 -23.73 -7.88
C LYS A 141 12.76 -23.97 -9.10
N GLU A 142 13.13 -25.22 -9.33
CA GLU A 142 14.03 -25.64 -10.41
C GLU A 142 13.45 -25.36 -11.80
N ASN A 143 14.28 -25.38 -12.84
CA ASN A 143 13.94 -24.88 -14.19
C ASN A 143 12.81 -25.64 -14.91
N ASP A 144 12.53 -26.89 -14.52
CA ASP A 144 11.56 -27.76 -15.19
C ASP A 144 10.18 -27.82 -14.49
N GLU A 145 10.02 -27.20 -13.31
CA GLU A 145 8.75 -27.18 -12.57
C GLU A 145 7.87 -25.98 -13.02
N TYR A 146 6.58 -25.89 -12.69
CA TYR A 146 5.77 -24.66 -12.87
C TYR A 146 5.88 -23.98 -14.26
N VAL A 147 5.97 -24.76 -15.34
CA VAL A 147 6.04 -24.26 -16.73
C VAL A 147 4.64 -24.11 -17.32
N THR A 148 3.70 -24.91 -16.83
CA THR A 148 2.32 -24.98 -17.32
C THR A 148 1.32 -24.72 -16.19
N PRO A 149 0.07 -24.36 -16.52
CA PRO A 149 -0.99 -24.22 -15.52
C PRO A 149 -1.29 -25.49 -14.71
N ASP A 150 -0.95 -26.67 -15.22
CA ASP A 150 -1.21 -27.95 -14.54
C ASP A 150 -0.23 -28.23 -13.39
N ASP A 151 0.91 -27.55 -13.37
CA ASP A 151 1.94 -27.68 -12.33
C ASP A 151 1.55 -27.00 -11.01
N PHE A 152 0.58 -26.08 -11.05
CA PHE A 152 0.12 -25.32 -9.88
C PHE A 152 -0.91 -26.10 -9.08
N GLN A 153 -0.72 -26.20 -7.76
CA GLN A 153 -1.62 -26.91 -6.88
C GLN A 153 -2.59 -25.99 -6.14
N TYR A 154 -2.26 -24.71 -6.02
CA TYR A 154 -3.02 -23.75 -5.24
C TYR A 154 -3.57 -22.60 -6.09
N SER A 155 -4.79 -22.19 -5.77
CA SER A 155 -5.41 -21.02 -6.38
C SER A 155 -6.26 -20.25 -5.39
N TYR A 156 -6.40 -18.96 -5.60
CA TYR A 156 -7.27 -18.11 -4.80
C TYR A 156 -8.74 -18.32 -5.17
N LYS A 157 -9.60 -18.22 -4.15
CA LYS A 157 -11.05 -18.17 -4.34
C LYS A 157 -11.41 -16.88 -5.08
N LEU A 158 -12.32 -16.98 -6.04
CA LEU A 158 -12.81 -15.82 -6.78
C LEU A 158 -13.85 -15.08 -5.93
N SER A 159 -13.37 -14.18 -5.07
CA SER A 159 -14.21 -13.41 -4.14
C SER A 159 -13.52 -12.11 -3.72
N GLU A 160 -14.27 -11.25 -3.02
CA GLU A 160 -13.72 -10.01 -2.46
C GLU A 160 -12.57 -10.29 -1.47
N MET A 161 -11.68 -9.30 -1.33
CA MET A 161 -10.50 -9.42 -0.48
C MET A 161 -10.88 -9.45 1.01
N THR A 162 -10.75 -10.62 1.63
CA THR A 162 -10.97 -10.83 3.08
C THR A 162 -9.78 -11.54 3.70
N PRO A 163 -9.57 -11.48 5.03
CA PRO A 163 -8.45 -12.14 5.69
C PRO A 163 -8.44 -13.66 5.44
N GLU A 164 -9.62 -14.28 5.33
CA GLU A 164 -9.77 -15.69 4.98
C GLU A 164 -9.46 -15.95 3.49
N ASN A 165 -10.04 -15.17 2.58
CA ASN A 165 -9.91 -15.40 1.14
C ASN A 165 -8.48 -15.16 0.64
N LEU A 166 -7.66 -14.42 1.39
CA LEU A 166 -6.25 -14.19 1.12
C LEU A 166 -5.40 -15.47 1.09
N PHE A 167 -5.88 -16.58 1.68
CA PHE A 167 -5.16 -17.85 1.69
C PHE A 167 -5.43 -18.65 0.40
N PRO A 168 -4.39 -19.08 -0.32
CA PRO A 168 -4.55 -19.99 -1.45
C PRO A 168 -5.18 -21.32 -1.02
N LEU A 169 -6.07 -21.87 -1.85
CA LEU A 169 -6.74 -23.15 -1.60
C LEU A 169 -6.20 -24.22 -2.56
N ASP A 170 -6.08 -25.46 -2.08
CA ASP A 170 -5.75 -26.61 -2.93
C ASP A 170 -6.82 -26.81 -4.01
N ARG A 171 -6.40 -26.83 -5.27
CA ARG A 171 -7.27 -26.93 -6.45
C ARG A 171 -8.09 -28.22 -6.47
N ARG A 172 -7.57 -29.34 -5.95
CA ARG A 172 -8.32 -30.60 -5.86
C ARG A 172 -9.52 -30.46 -4.92
N HIS A 173 -9.37 -29.69 -3.84
CA HIS A 173 -10.49 -29.38 -2.94
C HIS A 173 -11.55 -28.52 -3.63
N LEU A 174 -11.16 -27.56 -4.47
CA LEU A 174 -12.10 -26.74 -5.24
C LEU A 174 -12.87 -27.59 -6.26
N VAL A 175 -12.18 -28.45 -7.01
CA VAL A 175 -12.80 -29.34 -8.00
C VAL A 175 -13.74 -30.36 -7.35
N ASN A 176 -13.31 -31.01 -6.26
CA ASN A 176 -14.08 -32.08 -5.59
C ASN A 176 -15.33 -31.58 -4.84
N ASN A 177 -15.36 -30.31 -4.41
CA ASN A 177 -16.53 -29.70 -3.79
C ASN A 177 -17.58 -29.20 -4.81
N GLY A 178 -17.39 -29.47 -6.10
CA GLY A 178 -18.34 -29.06 -7.14
C GLY A 178 -18.38 -27.55 -7.35
N TYR A 179 -17.23 -26.85 -7.32
CA TYR A 179 -17.11 -25.42 -7.66
C TYR A 179 -16.94 -25.14 -9.19
N PRO A 180 -17.97 -25.28 -10.05
CA PRO A 180 -18.02 -24.51 -11.29
C PRO A 180 -19.25 -23.59 -11.29
N HIS A 181 -19.16 -22.48 -10.55
CA HIS A 181 -20.12 -21.38 -10.60
C HIS A 181 -19.42 -20.04 -10.85
N GLY A 182 -18.37 -20.00 -11.69
CA GLY A 182 -17.64 -18.76 -12.01
C GLY A 182 -18.57 -17.59 -12.38
N VAL A 183 -19.68 -17.86 -13.06
CA VAL A 183 -20.71 -16.84 -13.38
C VAL A 183 -21.32 -16.21 -12.13
N GLU A 184 -21.66 -16.98 -11.09
CA GLU A 184 -22.24 -16.45 -9.85
C GLU A 184 -21.20 -15.70 -9.03
N GLU A 185 -19.97 -16.21 -8.93
CA GLU A 185 -18.88 -15.54 -8.23
C GLU A 185 -18.57 -14.17 -8.85
N TYR A 186 -18.44 -14.09 -10.18
CA TYR A 186 -18.29 -12.81 -10.87
C TYR A 186 -19.52 -11.91 -10.72
N ARG A 187 -20.74 -12.47 -10.67
CA ARG A 187 -21.96 -11.69 -10.40
C ARG A 187 -21.94 -11.06 -9.01
N MET A 188 -21.57 -11.83 -7.98
CA MET A 188 -21.42 -11.33 -6.61
C MET A 188 -20.34 -10.26 -6.52
N LEU A 189 -19.18 -10.47 -7.15
CA LEU A 189 -18.10 -9.49 -7.24
C LEU A 189 -18.57 -8.18 -7.89
N TYR A 190 -19.25 -8.27 -9.04
CA TYR A 190 -19.75 -7.08 -9.74
C TYR A 190 -20.82 -6.33 -8.95
N GLN A 191 -21.73 -7.04 -8.27
CA GLN A 191 -22.73 -6.42 -7.40
C GLN A 191 -22.10 -5.71 -6.19
N GLY A 192 -21.10 -6.34 -5.56
CA GLY A 192 -20.32 -5.73 -4.48
C GLY A 192 -19.57 -4.50 -4.97
N PHE A 193 -18.89 -4.60 -6.11
CA PHE A 193 -18.17 -3.51 -6.77
C PHE A 193 -19.06 -2.29 -7.03
N ILE A 194 -20.24 -2.48 -7.65
CA ILE A 194 -21.17 -1.37 -7.93
C ILE A 194 -21.74 -0.77 -6.64
N ARG A 195 -22.00 -1.58 -5.61
CA ARG A 195 -22.45 -1.09 -4.30
C ARG A 195 -21.39 -0.21 -3.65
N ALA A 196 -20.16 -0.71 -3.53
CA ALA A 196 -19.05 0.06 -2.98
C ALA A 196 -18.80 1.35 -3.78
N LEU A 197 -18.90 1.29 -5.10
CA LEU A 197 -18.75 2.46 -5.97
C LEU A 197 -19.81 3.54 -5.68
N SER A 198 -21.04 3.13 -5.34
CA SER A 198 -22.12 4.05 -4.98
C SER A 198 -21.96 4.72 -3.60
N GLU A 199 -21.09 4.17 -2.75
CA GLU A 199 -20.84 4.66 -1.39
C GLU A 199 -19.63 5.60 -1.31
N LEU A 200 -18.83 5.72 -2.37
CA LEU A 200 -17.67 6.62 -2.41
C LEU A 200 -18.05 8.08 -2.15
N LEU A 201 -17.14 8.82 -1.51
CA LEU A 201 -17.27 10.28 -1.35
C LEU A 201 -17.50 11.00 -2.70
N PRO A 202 -18.15 12.18 -2.68
CA PRO A 202 -18.73 12.79 -3.87
C PRO A 202 -17.71 13.04 -5.00
N ARG A 203 -17.97 12.41 -6.15
CA ARG A 203 -17.21 12.48 -7.42
C ARG A 203 -17.14 13.87 -8.07
N GLU A 204 -17.89 14.84 -7.57
CA GLU A 204 -18.01 16.19 -8.12
C GLU A 204 -16.92 17.15 -7.60
N GLU A 205 -16.16 16.76 -6.57
CA GLU A 205 -15.20 17.65 -5.92
C GLU A 205 -13.82 17.60 -6.56
N SER A 206 -13.33 16.41 -6.93
CA SER A 206 -12.03 16.22 -7.58
C SER A 206 -11.93 14.83 -8.22
N PRO A 207 -11.78 14.71 -9.56
CA PRO A 207 -11.56 13.43 -10.23
C PRO A 207 -10.27 12.74 -9.78
N GLU A 208 -9.21 13.51 -9.47
CA GLU A 208 -7.92 12.98 -9.00
C GLU A 208 -8.09 12.28 -7.64
N LEU A 209 -8.75 12.93 -6.68
CA LEU A 209 -9.00 12.35 -5.35
C LEU A 209 -9.97 11.16 -5.44
N TRP A 210 -11.00 11.26 -6.29
CA TRP A 210 -11.95 10.17 -6.49
C TRP A 210 -11.24 8.91 -7.02
N ILE A 211 -10.26 9.06 -7.91
CA ILE A 211 -9.47 7.93 -8.42
C ILE A 211 -8.65 7.26 -7.33
N GLU A 212 -8.16 8.02 -6.36
CA GLU A 212 -7.51 7.47 -5.18
C GLU A 212 -8.46 6.58 -4.37
N HIS A 213 -9.72 6.99 -4.21
CA HIS A 213 -10.73 6.20 -3.50
C HIS A 213 -11.13 4.96 -4.31
N PHE A 214 -11.32 5.15 -5.62
CA PHE A 214 -11.65 4.09 -6.56
C PHE A 214 -10.61 2.97 -6.59
N ASP A 215 -9.32 3.30 -6.49
CA ASP A 215 -8.22 2.33 -6.48
C ASP A 215 -8.41 1.25 -5.41
N SER A 216 -8.93 1.62 -4.24
CA SER A 216 -9.18 0.69 -3.14
C SER A 216 -10.32 -0.28 -3.45
N ILE A 217 -11.37 0.19 -4.11
CA ILE A 217 -12.48 -0.67 -4.58
C ILE A 217 -11.97 -1.63 -5.66
N LEU A 218 -11.17 -1.12 -6.60
CA LEU A 218 -10.58 -1.95 -7.64
C LEU A 218 -9.71 -3.05 -7.02
N MET A 219 -8.90 -2.73 -6.01
CA MET A 219 -8.14 -3.71 -5.24
C MET A 219 -9.06 -4.77 -4.63
N VAL A 220 -10.04 -4.37 -3.82
CA VAL A 220 -10.91 -5.31 -3.08
C VAL A 220 -11.65 -6.28 -3.99
N TYR A 221 -12.15 -5.84 -5.14
CA TYR A 221 -13.01 -6.65 -6.00
C TYR A 221 -12.29 -7.31 -7.19
N THR A 222 -11.05 -6.91 -7.51
CA THR A 222 -10.31 -7.48 -8.64
C THR A 222 -8.97 -8.13 -8.27
N TRP A 223 -8.60 -8.18 -6.98
CA TRP A 223 -7.36 -8.82 -6.51
C TRP A 223 -7.26 -10.32 -6.85
N ALA A 224 -8.38 -11.05 -6.92
CA ALA A 224 -8.43 -12.49 -7.23
C ALA A 224 -8.89 -12.77 -8.67
N VAL A 225 -9.18 -11.73 -9.45
CA VAL A 225 -9.52 -11.87 -10.87
C VAL A 225 -8.21 -11.98 -11.65
N PRO A 226 -7.97 -13.04 -12.44
CA PRO A 226 -6.75 -13.13 -13.24
C PRO A 226 -6.72 -12.11 -14.37
N ALA A 227 -5.58 -11.45 -14.57
CA ALA A 227 -5.37 -10.55 -15.71
C ALA A 227 -5.37 -11.31 -17.06
N ALA A 228 -4.81 -12.52 -17.07
CA ALA A 228 -4.86 -13.46 -18.19
C ALA A 228 -5.83 -14.60 -17.87
N ARG A 229 -6.91 -14.75 -18.65
CA ARG A 229 -7.96 -15.77 -18.44
C ARG A 229 -8.10 -16.77 -19.58
N VAL A 230 -7.26 -16.65 -20.61
CA VAL A 230 -7.35 -17.44 -21.84
C VAL A 230 -5.94 -17.83 -22.25
N GLY A 231 -5.82 -18.99 -22.88
CA GLY A 231 -4.56 -19.51 -23.43
C GLY A 231 -3.72 -20.27 -22.41
N LYS A 232 -2.46 -20.53 -22.76
CA LYS A 232 -1.49 -21.26 -21.93
C LYS A 232 -0.71 -20.36 -20.96
N VAL A 233 -1.09 -19.08 -20.87
CA VAL A 233 -0.47 -18.14 -19.94
C VAL A 233 -0.89 -18.52 -18.53
N ILE A 234 0.09 -18.56 -17.63
CA ILE A 234 -0.18 -18.89 -16.23
C ILE A 234 -0.89 -17.70 -15.57
N PRO A 235 -2.10 -17.91 -15.01
CA PRO A 235 -2.91 -16.85 -14.42
C PRO A 235 -2.43 -16.51 -13.00
N ASP A 236 -1.25 -15.94 -12.83
CA ASP A 236 -0.63 -15.64 -11.52
C ASP A 236 -0.47 -14.13 -11.23
N VAL A 237 -1.06 -13.28 -12.08
CA VAL A 237 -1.10 -11.82 -11.93
C VAL A 237 -2.56 -11.40 -11.77
N SER A 238 -2.84 -10.62 -10.71
CA SER A 238 -4.18 -10.08 -10.51
C SER A 238 -4.51 -8.97 -11.49
N LEU A 239 -5.78 -8.83 -11.82
CA LEU A 239 -6.29 -7.74 -12.64
C LEU A 239 -5.98 -6.37 -12.01
N TYR A 240 -6.09 -6.26 -10.68
CA TYR A 240 -5.72 -5.02 -9.97
C TYR A 240 -4.27 -4.62 -10.21
N ASP A 241 -3.33 -5.54 -9.96
CA ASP A 241 -1.90 -5.25 -10.07
C ASP A 241 -1.52 -4.93 -11.52
N HIS A 242 -2.07 -5.67 -12.48
CA HIS A 242 -1.88 -5.41 -13.92
C HIS A 242 -2.41 -4.03 -14.34
N SER A 243 -3.63 -3.68 -13.92
CA SER A 243 -4.22 -2.37 -14.20
C SER A 243 -3.39 -1.23 -13.60
N ARG A 244 -2.89 -1.40 -12.36
CA ARG A 244 -2.03 -0.44 -11.67
C ARG A 244 -0.72 -0.20 -12.40
N THR A 245 0.01 -1.27 -12.75
CA THR A 245 1.27 -1.15 -13.49
C THR A 245 1.06 -0.59 -14.88
N THR A 246 -0.03 -0.97 -15.57
CA THR A 246 -0.40 -0.42 -16.88
C THR A 246 -0.67 1.09 -16.81
N ALA A 247 -1.37 1.56 -15.77
CA ALA A 247 -1.65 2.99 -15.58
C ALA A 247 -0.38 3.83 -15.33
N ALA A 248 0.56 3.33 -14.53
CA ALA A 248 1.85 3.97 -14.28
C ALA A 248 2.70 4.06 -15.57
N LEU A 249 2.73 2.98 -16.36
CA LEU A 249 3.44 2.93 -17.64
C LEU A 249 2.81 3.86 -18.69
N ALA A 250 1.47 3.87 -18.80
CA ALA A 250 0.75 4.66 -19.78
C ALA A 250 0.92 6.17 -19.56
N SER A 251 0.75 6.63 -18.32
CA SER A 251 0.95 8.05 -17.97
C SER A 251 2.39 8.50 -18.21
N SER A 252 3.38 7.64 -17.89
CA SER A 252 4.79 7.91 -18.19
C SER A 252 5.09 7.98 -19.69
N LEU A 253 4.54 7.06 -20.49
CA LEU A 253 4.69 7.09 -21.95
C LEU A 253 4.06 8.35 -22.56
N TYR A 254 2.86 8.73 -22.09
CA TYR A 254 2.19 9.94 -22.53
C TYR A 254 3.04 11.18 -22.25
N LEU A 255 3.45 11.39 -21.00
CA LEU A 255 4.26 12.55 -20.62
C LEU A 255 5.58 12.61 -21.41
N TYR A 256 6.27 11.47 -21.57
CA TYR A 256 7.49 11.41 -22.36
C TYR A 256 7.25 11.89 -23.81
N HIS A 257 6.24 11.32 -24.48
CA HIS A 257 5.96 11.65 -25.87
C HIS A 257 5.39 13.05 -26.06
N ASN A 258 4.65 13.56 -25.08
CA ASN A 258 4.12 14.92 -25.08
C ASN A 258 5.22 15.97 -24.87
N GLU A 259 6.12 15.78 -23.89
CA GLU A 259 7.20 16.73 -23.59
C GLU A 259 8.33 16.73 -24.63
N THR A 260 8.51 15.61 -25.35
CA THR A 260 9.54 15.48 -26.41
C THR A 260 9.02 15.77 -27.81
N ASP A 261 7.74 16.13 -27.96
CA ASP A 261 7.07 16.33 -29.25
C ASP A 261 7.18 15.10 -30.18
N THR A 262 6.95 13.91 -29.61
CA THR A 262 7.02 12.63 -30.31
C THR A 262 5.72 11.80 -30.18
N LEU A 263 4.59 12.44 -29.91
CA LEU A 263 3.27 11.81 -29.76
C LEU A 263 2.69 11.29 -31.10
N ARG A 264 3.31 10.24 -31.64
CA ARG A 264 2.92 9.55 -32.87
C ARG A 264 3.17 8.06 -32.76
N GLU A 265 2.37 7.28 -33.49
CA GLU A 265 2.40 5.81 -33.44
C GLU A 265 3.81 5.22 -33.60
N SER A 266 4.58 5.67 -34.59
CA SER A 266 5.92 5.12 -34.87
C SER A 266 6.88 5.29 -33.69
N SER A 267 6.82 6.46 -33.04
CA SER A 267 7.64 6.76 -31.86
C SER A 267 7.16 5.97 -30.66
N ILE A 268 5.85 5.90 -30.41
CA ILE A 268 5.26 5.13 -29.30
C ILE A 268 5.62 3.65 -29.37
N ARG A 269 5.56 3.06 -30.58
CA ARG A 269 5.87 1.65 -30.83
C ARG A 269 7.36 1.32 -30.86
N ASN A 270 8.26 2.31 -30.76
CA ASN A 270 9.69 2.10 -30.64
C ASN A 270 10.06 1.64 -29.22
N TYR A 271 10.60 0.43 -29.09
CA TYR A 271 10.95 -0.17 -27.80
C TYR A 271 12.42 0.07 -27.40
N GLU A 272 13.24 0.61 -28.31
CA GLU A 272 14.68 0.81 -28.10
C GLU A 272 15.03 2.16 -27.45
N GLU A 273 14.12 3.12 -27.47
CA GLU A 273 14.33 4.43 -26.85
C GLU A 273 14.20 4.36 -25.32
N GLU A 274 15.04 5.11 -24.62
CA GLU A 274 14.95 5.26 -23.17
C GLU A 274 13.80 6.22 -22.83
N LYS A 275 12.59 5.66 -22.66
CA LYS A 275 11.37 6.44 -22.40
C LYS A 275 11.04 6.57 -20.92
N PHE A 276 11.61 5.71 -20.08
CA PHE A 276 11.26 5.62 -18.67
C PHE A 276 12.42 6.06 -17.78
N LEU A 277 12.08 6.70 -16.68
CA LEU A 277 12.93 6.99 -15.54
C LEU A 277 12.37 6.20 -14.35
N ILE A 278 13.14 5.23 -13.87
CA ILE A 278 12.78 4.43 -12.70
C ILE A 278 13.35 5.10 -11.47
N ILE A 279 12.46 5.56 -10.60
CA ILE A 279 12.82 6.30 -9.39
C ILE A 279 12.60 5.40 -8.19
N SER A 280 13.63 5.22 -7.37
CA SER A 280 13.55 4.42 -6.15
C SER A 280 13.92 5.26 -4.94
N GLY A 281 13.15 5.11 -3.86
CA GLY A 281 13.42 5.72 -2.56
C GLY A 281 13.55 4.68 -1.46
N ASP A 282 14.46 4.92 -0.51
CA ASP A 282 14.68 4.06 0.67
C ASP A 282 14.93 4.93 1.91
N PHE A 283 14.09 4.79 2.94
CA PHE A 283 14.25 5.49 4.21
C PHE A 283 15.31 4.80 5.07
N TYR A 284 16.40 5.52 5.39
CA TYR A 284 17.49 4.95 6.16
C TYR A 284 17.31 5.13 7.67
N GLY A 285 17.62 4.07 8.43
CA GLY A 285 17.66 4.12 9.89
C GLY A 285 16.30 3.98 10.58
N ILE A 286 15.33 3.27 9.97
CA ILE A 286 13.98 3.03 10.52
C ILE A 286 14.04 2.52 11.97
N GLN A 287 14.84 1.48 12.23
CA GLN A 287 14.94 0.86 13.55
C GLN A 287 15.48 1.84 14.60
N ASP A 288 16.57 2.55 14.27
CA ASP A 288 17.12 3.58 15.15
C ASP A 288 16.12 4.72 15.39
N PHE A 289 15.39 5.14 14.35
CA PHE A 289 14.39 6.20 14.45
C PHE A 289 13.26 5.81 15.41
N ILE A 290 12.69 4.61 15.25
CA ILE A 290 11.56 4.13 16.04
C ILE A 290 11.97 3.89 17.50
N PHE A 291 13.05 3.13 17.76
CA PHE A 291 13.36 2.59 19.09
C PHE A 291 14.25 3.49 19.98
N LYS A 292 14.89 4.53 19.43
CA LYS A 292 15.81 5.38 20.20
C LYS A 292 15.02 6.27 21.17
N THR A 293 15.11 5.94 22.46
CA THR A 293 14.36 6.62 23.53
C THR A 293 15.29 7.23 24.57
N TYR A 294 14.90 8.36 25.16
CA TYR A 294 15.57 8.92 26.34
C TYR A 294 14.89 8.45 27.64
N ALA A 295 15.66 8.33 28.72
CA ALA A 295 15.38 7.43 29.86
C ALA A 295 14.14 7.77 30.72
N ASP A 296 13.60 8.99 30.67
CA ASP A 296 12.67 9.49 31.71
C ASP A 296 11.17 9.51 31.38
N THR A 297 10.74 9.18 30.16
CA THR A 297 9.33 9.37 29.76
C THR A 297 8.56 8.06 29.59
N LYS A 298 8.31 7.35 30.70
CA LYS A 298 7.61 6.04 30.69
C LYS A 298 6.13 6.14 30.27
N LYS A 299 5.44 7.23 30.61
CA LYS A 299 3.98 7.44 30.38
C LYS A 299 3.60 7.54 28.89
N HIS A 300 4.50 8.02 28.03
CA HIS A 300 4.22 8.27 26.61
C HIS A 300 4.87 7.26 25.65
N ARG A 301 5.57 6.25 26.18
CA ARG A 301 6.40 5.34 25.37
C ARG A 301 5.60 4.64 24.26
N SER A 302 4.42 4.09 24.57
CA SER A 302 3.58 3.39 23.59
C SER A 302 3.07 4.33 22.49
N LYS A 303 2.63 5.55 22.85
CA LYS A 303 2.20 6.57 21.88
C LYS A 303 3.34 6.98 20.95
N ILE A 304 4.54 7.22 21.49
CA ILE A 304 5.71 7.61 20.69
C ILE A 304 6.11 6.51 19.71
N LEU A 305 6.17 5.25 20.15
CA LEU A 305 6.57 4.13 19.29
C LEU A 305 5.66 4.00 18.07
N ARG A 306 4.34 3.96 18.27
CA ARG A 306 3.36 3.93 17.17
C ARG A 306 3.41 5.18 16.32
N GLY A 307 3.51 6.35 16.95
CA GLY A 307 3.59 7.62 16.26
C GLY A 307 4.76 7.69 15.30
N ARG A 308 5.94 7.23 15.72
CA ARG A 308 7.14 7.16 14.88
C ARG A 308 7.02 6.13 13.77
N SER A 309 6.44 4.97 14.05
CA SER A 309 6.14 3.95 13.04
C SER A 309 5.26 4.53 11.93
N LEU A 310 4.11 5.12 12.28
CA LEU A 310 3.23 5.82 11.35
C LEU A 310 3.97 6.95 10.62
N TYR A 311 4.84 7.70 11.32
CA TYR A 311 5.59 8.80 10.72
C TYR A 311 6.55 8.33 9.63
N VAL A 312 7.24 7.20 9.80
CA VAL A 312 8.10 6.63 8.75
C VAL A 312 7.28 6.29 7.50
N SER A 313 6.11 5.68 7.68
CA SER A 313 5.19 5.39 6.57
C SER A 313 4.75 6.67 5.87
N LEU A 314 4.35 7.71 6.62
CA LEU A 314 3.97 9.01 6.08
C LEU A 314 5.13 9.70 5.33
N LEU A 315 6.34 9.72 5.89
CA LEU A 315 7.52 10.31 5.24
C LEU A 315 7.81 9.66 3.89
N THR A 316 7.63 8.34 3.79
CA THR A 316 7.89 7.55 2.58
C THR A 316 6.78 7.76 1.54
N GLU A 317 5.52 7.64 1.94
CA GLU A 317 4.36 7.87 1.07
C GLU A 317 4.34 9.30 0.50
N LEU A 318 4.62 10.30 1.34
CA LEU A 318 4.63 11.70 0.94
C LEU A 318 5.86 12.07 0.11
N ALA A 319 6.98 11.38 0.28
CA ALA A 319 8.13 11.54 -0.61
C ALA A 319 7.77 11.07 -2.04
N ALA A 320 7.11 9.91 -2.15
CA ALA A 320 6.65 9.39 -3.44
C ALA A 320 5.60 10.32 -4.08
N ASP A 321 4.61 10.77 -3.30
CA ASP A 321 3.60 11.73 -3.76
C ASP A 321 4.23 13.05 -4.24
N MET A 322 5.20 13.59 -3.49
CA MET A 322 5.87 14.84 -3.84
C MET A 322 6.63 14.75 -5.17
N ILE A 323 7.26 13.60 -5.45
CA ILE A 323 7.91 13.31 -6.74
C ILE A 323 6.85 13.22 -7.85
N CYS A 324 5.80 12.40 -7.67
CA CYS A 324 4.74 12.23 -8.66
C CYS A 324 4.08 13.56 -9.02
N ARG A 325 3.65 14.35 -8.01
CA ARG A 325 3.01 15.66 -8.23
C ARG A 325 3.92 16.66 -8.93
N ARG A 326 5.23 16.68 -8.61
CA ARG A 326 6.20 17.57 -9.28
C ARG A 326 6.38 17.19 -10.74
N ILE A 327 6.45 15.90 -11.05
CA ILE A 327 6.58 15.42 -12.44
C ILE A 327 5.27 15.64 -13.22
N GLY A 328 4.13 15.58 -12.55
CA GLY A 328 2.80 15.64 -13.18
C GLY A 328 2.11 14.28 -13.28
N LEU A 329 2.62 13.27 -12.58
CA LEU A 329 2.02 11.93 -12.48
C LEU A 329 0.99 11.88 -11.35
N HIS A 330 0.04 10.97 -11.48
CA HIS A 330 -0.83 10.57 -10.38
C HIS A 330 -0.01 9.80 -9.32
N HIS A 331 -0.28 9.98 -8.03
CA HIS A 331 0.49 9.36 -6.95
C HIS A 331 0.47 7.81 -7.02
N ASN A 332 -0.62 7.21 -7.51
CA ASN A 332 -0.72 5.76 -7.79
C ASN A 332 0.24 5.24 -8.88
N SER A 333 1.04 6.11 -9.51
CA SER A 333 2.18 5.70 -10.35
C SER A 333 3.36 5.13 -9.53
N ALA A 334 3.32 5.27 -8.19
CA ALA A 334 4.14 4.49 -7.28
C ALA A 334 3.60 3.05 -7.20
N ILE A 335 4.30 2.14 -7.87
CA ILE A 335 3.89 0.73 -8.03
C ILE A 335 4.30 -0.16 -6.85
N LEU A 336 5.40 0.18 -6.19
CA LEU A 336 5.82 -0.43 -4.92
C LEU A 336 5.89 0.70 -3.90
N ASN A 337 5.21 0.54 -2.76
CA ASN A 337 5.35 1.44 -1.62
C ASN A 337 5.09 0.67 -0.32
N THR A 338 6.12 0.04 0.23
CA THR A 338 6.03 -0.79 1.43
C THR A 338 7.32 -0.65 2.25
N ALA A 339 7.20 -0.79 3.58
CA ALA A 339 8.34 -0.85 4.51
C ALA A 339 9.42 0.25 4.32
N GLY A 340 9.00 1.50 4.09
CA GLY A 340 9.92 2.62 3.95
C GLY A 340 10.65 2.71 2.60
N LYS A 341 10.22 1.92 1.60
CA LYS A 341 10.74 1.94 0.25
C LYS A 341 9.64 2.24 -0.76
N PHE A 342 9.98 2.95 -1.82
CA PHE A 342 9.08 3.16 -2.95
C PHE A 342 9.77 3.01 -4.30
N LEU A 343 8.99 2.66 -5.32
CA LEU A 343 9.39 2.60 -6.72
C LEU A 343 8.34 3.29 -7.59
N ILE A 344 8.76 4.28 -8.37
CA ILE A 344 7.92 5.05 -9.29
C ILE A 344 8.43 4.82 -10.71
N ILE A 345 7.50 4.60 -11.63
CA ILE A 345 7.77 4.68 -13.07
C ILE A 345 7.42 6.09 -13.52
N ALA A 346 8.39 6.79 -14.11
CA ALA A 346 8.23 8.16 -14.59
C ALA A 346 8.70 8.32 -16.04
N PRO A 347 8.34 9.41 -16.73
CA PRO A 347 8.88 9.74 -18.05
C PRO A 347 10.38 10.09 -17.97
N ASN A 348 11.18 9.64 -18.93
CA ASN A 348 12.58 10.04 -19.06
C ASN A 348 12.71 11.39 -19.78
N THR A 349 12.38 12.47 -19.09
CA THR A 349 12.50 13.85 -19.63
C THR A 349 13.44 14.69 -18.78
N GLU A 350 13.95 15.77 -19.35
CA GLU A 350 14.82 16.70 -18.61
C GLU A 350 14.08 17.35 -17.43
N TRP A 351 12.77 17.60 -17.59
CA TRP A 351 11.92 18.06 -16.49
C TRP A 351 11.83 17.02 -15.38
N ALA A 352 11.53 15.76 -15.70
CA ALA A 352 11.43 14.70 -14.69
C ALA A 352 12.74 14.49 -13.92
N LYS A 353 13.89 14.47 -14.61
CA LYS A 353 15.21 14.38 -13.95
C LYS A 353 15.46 15.54 -13.00
N LYS A 354 15.14 16.77 -13.42
CA LYS A 354 15.27 17.97 -12.59
C LYS A 354 14.34 17.92 -11.39
N ALA A 355 13.09 17.52 -11.59
CA ALA A 355 12.09 17.36 -10.53
C ALA A 355 12.57 16.40 -9.43
N VAL A 356 13.14 15.25 -9.80
CA VAL A 356 13.68 14.27 -8.85
C VAL A 356 14.82 14.87 -8.03
N GLN A 357 15.77 15.57 -8.67
CA GLN A 357 16.90 16.19 -7.99
C GLN A 357 16.47 17.31 -7.03
N GLU A 358 15.50 18.13 -7.42
CA GLU A 358 14.95 19.18 -6.57
C GLU A 358 14.24 18.60 -5.36
N VAL A 359 13.38 17.59 -5.57
CA VAL A 359 12.65 16.94 -4.48
C VAL A 359 13.59 16.19 -3.53
N ASP A 360 14.63 15.51 -4.04
CA ASP A 360 15.66 14.87 -3.21
C ASP A 360 16.35 15.88 -2.28
N ARG A 361 16.73 17.05 -2.81
CA ARG A 361 17.33 18.14 -2.01
C ARG A 361 16.34 18.73 -1.01
N GLU A 362 15.09 18.98 -1.41
CA GLU A 362 14.05 19.53 -0.54
C GLU A 362 13.80 18.60 0.66
N ILE A 363 13.60 17.30 0.41
CA ILE A 363 13.35 16.27 1.42
C ILE A 363 14.54 16.14 2.36
N ASN A 364 15.75 15.94 1.83
CA ASN A 364 16.92 15.67 2.68
C ASN A 364 17.39 16.92 3.43
N ARG A 365 17.20 18.13 2.90
CA ARG A 365 17.41 19.37 3.66
C ARG A 365 16.47 19.45 4.85
N TRP A 366 15.17 19.22 4.61
CA TRP A 366 14.19 19.24 5.69
C TRP A 366 14.49 18.17 6.75
N LEU A 367 14.79 16.93 6.34
CA LEU A 367 15.16 15.86 7.27
C LEU A 367 16.41 16.21 8.07
N PHE A 368 17.43 16.79 7.44
CA PHE A 368 18.64 17.24 8.12
C PHE A 368 18.32 18.33 9.16
N GLU A 369 17.55 19.35 8.80
CA GLU A 369 17.16 20.44 9.71
C GLU A 369 16.38 19.93 10.92
N LYS A 370 15.44 19.00 10.73
CA LYS A 370 14.58 18.52 11.83
C LYS A 370 15.19 17.37 12.64
N THR A 371 16.07 16.57 12.03
CA THR A 371 16.61 15.36 12.66
C THR A 371 18.12 15.39 12.89
N PHE A 372 18.82 16.45 12.47
CA PHE A 372 20.28 16.57 12.53
C PHE A 372 21.00 15.43 11.80
N GLY A 373 20.42 14.96 10.68
CA GLY A 373 20.97 13.87 9.88
C GLY A 373 20.80 12.47 10.47
N GLU A 374 20.04 12.30 11.56
CA GLU A 374 19.69 10.97 12.09
C GLU A 374 18.79 10.18 11.12
N SER A 375 18.09 10.87 10.23
CA SER A 375 17.23 10.27 9.22
C SER A 375 17.45 10.94 7.87
N CYS A 376 17.41 10.13 6.82
CA CYS A 376 17.58 10.55 5.43
C CYS A 376 16.84 9.57 4.53
N ILE A 377 16.45 10.03 3.34
CA ILE A 377 15.85 9.17 2.31
C ILE A 377 16.81 9.16 1.13
N GLY A 378 17.27 7.96 0.76
CA GLY A 378 18.07 7.79 -0.44
C GLY A 378 17.17 7.72 -1.67
N ILE A 379 17.16 8.78 -2.48
CA ILE A 379 16.46 8.79 -3.78
C ILE A 379 17.46 8.53 -4.90
N THR A 380 17.09 7.63 -5.81
CA THR A 380 17.88 7.26 -7.00
C THR A 380 16.99 7.25 -8.23
N SER A 381 17.60 7.46 -9.40
CA SER A 381 16.90 7.39 -10.68
C SER A 381 17.74 6.67 -11.74
N LEU A 382 17.12 5.80 -12.52
CA LEU A 382 17.75 5.01 -13.59
C LEU A 382 16.92 5.10 -14.88
N THR A 383 17.55 5.29 -16.04
CA THR A 383 16.85 5.24 -17.34
C THR A 383 16.51 3.80 -17.73
N ALA A 384 15.37 3.63 -18.40
CA ALA A 384 14.91 2.34 -18.91
C ALA A 384 14.16 2.49 -20.23
N ARG A 385 14.22 1.43 -21.04
CA ARG A 385 13.54 1.32 -22.33
C ARG A 385 12.31 0.42 -22.18
N PRO A 386 11.28 0.58 -23.02
CA PRO A 386 10.21 -0.42 -23.11
C PRO A 386 10.71 -1.87 -23.27
N LEU A 387 11.79 -2.07 -24.03
CA LEU A 387 12.42 -3.39 -24.21
C LEU A 387 12.91 -4.02 -22.90
N ASP A 388 13.30 -3.19 -21.91
CA ASP A 388 13.85 -3.68 -20.65
C ASP A 388 12.77 -4.34 -19.75
N PHE A 389 11.49 -4.18 -20.06
CA PHE A 389 10.37 -4.79 -19.33
C PHE A 389 9.82 -6.06 -19.97
N VAL A 390 10.23 -6.36 -21.21
CA VAL A 390 9.77 -7.50 -22.00
C VAL A 390 10.94 -8.42 -22.34
N GLU A 391 10.68 -9.51 -23.08
CA GLU A 391 11.72 -10.38 -23.65
C GLU A 391 12.77 -10.85 -22.61
N ARG A 392 12.32 -11.15 -21.38
CA ARG A 392 13.17 -11.65 -20.29
C ARG A 392 14.26 -10.66 -19.82
N ASN A 393 14.14 -9.37 -20.16
CA ASN A 393 15.11 -8.35 -19.77
C ASN A 393 14.81 -7.67 -18.44
N PHE A 394 13.60 -7.85 -17.88
CA PHE A 394 13.20 -7.19 -16.64
C PHE A 394 14.08 -7.58 -15.45
N GLN A 395 14.56 -8.82 -15.39
CA GLN A 395 15.54 -9.26 -14.39
C GLN A 395 16.79 -8.37 -14.39
N LYS A 396 17.37 -8.14 -15.59
CA LYS A 396 18.58 -7.33 -15.74
C LYS A 396 18.32 -5.87 -15.36
N LEU A 397 17.12 -5.35 -15.66
CA LEU A 397 16.72 -4.01 -15.24
C LEU A 397 16.61 -3.93 -13.72
N TRP A 398 15.97 -4.90 -13.08
CA TRP A 398 15.84 -4.98 -11.63
C TRP A 398 17.18 -5.09 -10.90
N ASP A 399 18.11 -5.88 -11.42
CA ASP A 399 19.47 -5.98 -10.89
C ASP A 399 20.18 -4.62 -10.95
N LYS A 400 20.01 -3.88 -12.05
CA LYS A 400 20.56 -2.51 -12.18
C LYS A 400 19.92 -1.54 -11.19
N ILE A 401 18.59 -1.60 -11.00
CA ILE A 401 17.85 -0.77 -10.02
C ILE A 401 18.41 -1.04 -8.62
N THR A 402 18.43 -2.31 -8.21
CA THR A 402 18.91 -2.74 -6.90
C THR A 402 20.36 -2.32 -6.66
N ALA A 403 21.24 -2.48 -7.65
CA ALA A 403 22.63 -2.04 -7.54
C ALA A 403 22.76 -0.51 -7.35
N HIS A 404 21.89 0.30 -7.95
CA HIS A 404 21.90 1.77 -7.74
C HIS A 404 21.42 2.15 -6.34
N ILE A 405 20.37 1.48 -5.84
CA ILE A 405 19.87 1.66 -4.47
C ILE A 405 20.97 1.32 -3.46
N GLU A 406 21.64 0.17 -3.62
CA GLU A 406 22.72 -0.24 -2.73
C GLU A 406 23.92 0.71 -2.77
N ARG A 407 24.29 1.24 -3.95
CA ARG A 407 25.35 2.26 -4.03
C ARG A 407 24.99 3.53 -3.26
N LYS A 408 23.74 4.01 -3.38
CA LYS A 408 23.28 5.22 -2.68
C LYS A 408 23.33 5.07 -1.15
N LYS A 409 23.17 3.84 -0.62
CA LYS A 409 23.31 3.56 0.83
C LYS A 409 24.70 3.86 1.39
N PHE A 410 25.74 3.86 0.55
CA PHE A 410 27.10 4.24 0.97
C PHE A 410 27.32 5.76 1.01
N SER A 411 26.38 6.54 0.47
CA SER A 411 26.38 8.01 0.44
C SER A 411 25.03 8.55 0.95
N LYS A 412 24.66 8.16 2.17
CA LYS A 412 23.34 8.48 2.78
C LYS A 412 23.08 9.97 2.91
N LEU A 413 24.13 10.71 3.27
CA LEU A 413 24.11 12.15 3.47
C LEU A 413 25.14 12.78 2.53
N ASP A 414 24.78 13.90 1.92
CA ASP A 414 25.72 14.72 1.19
C ASP A 414 26.70 15.37 2.17
N LEU A 415 27.93 14.84 2.24
CA LEU A 415 28.95 15.30 3.16
C LEU A 415 29.52 16.67 2.78
N ASP A 416 29.39 17.11 1.53
CA ASP A 416 29.83 18.45 1.13
C ASP A 416 28.86 19.51 1.64
N LEU A 417 27.56 19.18 1.71
CA LEU A 417 26.53 20.08 2.22
C LEU A 417 26.35 20.01 3.74
N TYR A 418 26.41 18.80 4.31
CA TYR A 418 26.00 18.53 5.68
C TYR A 418 27.12 17.96 6.57
N GLY A 419 28.33 17.81 6.03
CA GLY A 419 29.48 17.35 6.78
C GLY A 419 29.92 18.37 7.83
N GLY A 420 30.37 17.86 8.98
CA GLY A 420 30.86 18.68 10.09
C GLY A 420 29.87 18.79 11.24
N ALA A 421 30.09 19.79 12.10
CA ALA A 421 29.22 20.04 13.24
C ALA A 421 27.97 20.83 12.80
N VAL A 422 26.82 20.55 13.42
CA VAL A 422 25.61 21.35 13.23
C VAL A 422 25.86 22.75 13.78
N GLU A 423 25.95 23.73 12.89
CA GLU A 423 26.17 25.12 13.26
C GLU A 423 25.00 25.68 14.09
N ASN A 424 25.32 26.57 15.04
CA ASN A 424 24.34 27.25 15.89
C ASN A 424 23.43 26.33 16.73
N TYR A 425 23.70 25.04 16.83
CA TYR A 425 22.88 24.08 17.59
C TYR A 425 22.57 24.54 19.01
N LEU A 426 23.56 25.04 19.75
CA LEU A 426 23.38 25.54 21.12
C LEU A 426 22.52 26.83 21.19
N GLN A 427 22.47 27.61 20.11
CA GLN A 427 21.67 28.84 20.04
C GLN A 427 20.18 28.56 19.84
N LEU A 428 19.81 27.33 19.43
CA LEU A 428 18.42 26.93 19.25
C LEU A 428 17.69 26.70 20.60
N PHE A 429 18.41 26.61 21.71
CA PHE A 429 17.84 26.34 23.02
C PHE A 429 17.28 27.62 23.66
N ASN A 430 15.99 27.61 23.98
CA ASN A 430 15.37 28.65 24.79
C ASN A 430 15.38 28.25 26.27
N ASN A 431 16.27 28.88 27.05
CA ASN A 431 16.41 28.61 28.48
C ASN A 431 15.25 29.13 29.35
N SER A 432 14.28 29.83 28.75
CA SER A 432 13.09 30.33 29.45
C SER A 432 11.94 29.31 29.51
N LEU A 433 12.02 28.23 28.72
CA LEU A 433 11.03 27.14 28.73
C LEU A 433 11.23 26.23 29.96
N HIS A 434 10.20 25.47 30.35
CA HIS A 434 10.28 24.59 31.54
C HIS A 434 11.39 23.54 31.42
N SER A 435 11.59 23.02 30.21
CA SER A 435 12.74 22.20 29.87
C SER A 435 13.32 22.66 28.53
N PRO A 436 14.53 23.26 28.50
CA PRO A 436 15.14 23.73 27.25
C PRO A 436 15.46 22.59 26.28
N ILE A 437 15.80 21.40 26.81
CA ILE A 437 15.99 20.17 26.03
C ILE A 437 14.70 19.34 26.04
N CYS A 438 14.34 18.76 24.90
CA CYS A 438 13.16 17.92 24.78
C CYS A 438 13.30 16.66 25.64
N PRO A 439 12.40 16.42 26.62
CA PRO A 439 12.49 15.28 27.55
C PRO A 439 12.33 13.92 26.87
N PHE A 440 11.63 13.85 25.73
CA PHE A 440 11.35 12.59 25.04
C PHE A 440 12.51 12.05 24.20
N CYS A 441 13.21 12.95 23.49
CA CYS A 441 14.32 12.55 22.63
C CYS A 441 15.69 12.82 23.25
N GLY A 442 15.79 13.74 24.23
CA GLY A 442 17.04 14.13 24.88
C GLY A 442 18.06 14.75 23.94
N LYS A 443 17.62 15.31 22.79
CA LYS A 443 18.52 15.81 21.73
C LYS A 443 18.08 17.13 21.11
N ARG A 444 16.78 17.30 20.85
CA ARG A 444 16.27 18.51 20.17
C ARG A 444 15.89 19.56 21.21
N PRO A 445 16.04 20.85 20.91
CA PRO A 445 15.51 21.91 21.77
C PRO A 445 13.98 21.79 21.87
N SER A 446 13.43 22.12 23.03
CA SER A 446 11.99 22.29 23.19
C SER A 446 11.52 23.55 22.47
N ASP A 447 10.25 23.57 22.07
CA ASP A 447 9.64 24.68 21.33
C ASP A 447 8.44 25.24 22.11
N GLU A 448 8.27 26.57 22.10
CA GLU A 448 7.18 27.26 22.78
C GLU A 448 5.81 26.80 22.27
N SER A 449 5.68 26.51 20.97
CA SER A 449 4.41 26.06 20.39
C SER A 449 3.98 24.66 20.87
N ALA A 450 4.88 23.92 21.53
CA ALA A 450 4.62 22.61 22.09
C ALA A 450 4.43 22.63 23.61
N GLU A 451 4.67 23.77 24.29
CA GLU A 451 4.41 23.89 25.72
C GLU A 451 2.92 23.74 26.04
N TYR A 452 2.61 23.02 27.11
CA TYR A 452 1.23 22.74 27.54
C TYR A 452 0.35 22.06 26.48
N SER A 453 0.97 21.44 25.46
CA SER A 453 0.25 20.69 24.45
C SER A 453 -0.56 19.56 25.12
N PRO A 454 -1.85 19.38 24.76
CA PRO A 454 -2.70 18.35 25.36
C PRO A 454 -2.19 16.92 25.13
N TYR A 455 -1.29 16.72 24.16
CA TYR A 455 -0.69 15.42 23.85
C TYR A 455 0.54 15.09 24.72
N VAL A 456 1.24 16.11 25.21
CA VAL A 456 2.46 15.95 26.02
C VAL A 456 2.12 15.61 27.47
N GLY A 457 0.98 16.09 27.98
CA GLY A 457 0.42 15.75 29.29
C GLY A 457 0.85 16.68 30.42
N ASP A 458 0.23 16.52 31.60
CA ASP A 458 0.39 17.48 32.72
C ASP A 458 1.75 17.40 33.43
N ASP A 459 2.41 16.24 33.40
CA ASP A 459 3.68 16.00 34.11
C ASP A 459 4.90 16.52 33.34
N ILE A 460 4.78 16.67 32.01
CA ILE A 460 5.85 17.12 31.12
C ILE A 460 5.32 18.33 30.37
N VAL A 461 5.82 19.52 30.66
CA VAL A 461 5.27 20.75 30.08
C VAL A 461 5.84 21.05 28.69
N SER A 462 7.14 20.86 28.48
CA SER A 462 7.82 21.23 27.24
C SER A 462 8.26 20.01 26.41
N SER A 463 8.29 20.17 25.09
CA SER A 463 8.85 19.18 24.17
C SER A 463 9.28 19.84 22.85
N CYS A 464 10.02 19.13 22.00
CA CYS A 464 10.23 19.57 20.62
C CYS A 464 8.99 19.25 19.75
N LYS A 465 8.79 20.03 18.69
CA LYS A 465 7.67 19.87 17.73
C LYS A 465 7.53 18.42 17.23
N LEU A 466 8.62 17.82 16.74
CA LEU A 466 8.62 16.44 16.25
C LEU A 466 8.16 15.42 17.31
N CYS A 467 8.63 15.50 18.55
CA CYS A 467 8.24 14.55 19.58
C CYS A 467 6.77 14.72 19.97
N ARG A 468 6.29 15.96 20.06
CA ARG A 468 4.88 16.27 20.25
C ARG A 468 4.04 15.67 19.11
N ASP A 469 4.48 15.84 17.87
CA ASP A 469 3.79 15.34 16.68
C ASP A 469 3.77 13.81 16.61
N HIS A 470 4.83 13.12 17.00
CA HIS A 470 4.79 11.67 17.16
C HIS A 470 3.76 11.23 18.22
N ILE A 471 3.67 11.94 19.35
CA ILE A 471 2.67 11.59 20.38
C ILE A 471 1.25 11.86 19.87
N PHE A 472 1.05 12.97 19.15
CA PHE A 472 -0.20 13.32 18.48
C PHE A 472 -0.63 12.21 17.52
N LEU A 473 0.24 11.81 16.59
CA LEU A 473 0.00 10.73 15.64
C LEU A 473 -0.33 9.41 16.34
N GLY A 474 0.49 9.00 17.31
CA GLY A 474 0.29 7.74 18.02
C GLY A 474 -0.90 7.71 18.99
N ALA A 475 -1.46 8.88 19.35
CA ALA A 475 -2.71 9.00 20.07
C ALA A 475 -3.91 8.88 19.13
N HIS A 476 -3.89 9.54 17.97
CA HIS A 476 -4.99 9.53 17.03
C HIS A 476 -5.10 8.24 16.24
N LEU A 477 -3.99 7.54 15.97
CA LEU A 477 -3.97 6.25 15.28
C LEU A 477 -4.92 5.20 15.90
N VAL A 478 -5.21 5.29 17.21
CA VAL A 478 -6.12 4.35 17.90
C VAL A 478 -7.54 4.90 18.01
N LYS A 479 -7.70 6.23 18.02
CA LYS A 479 -8.99 6.88 18.27
C LYS A 479 -9.75 7.20 16.98
N ASN A 480 -9.02 7.40 15.89
CA ASN A 480 -9.54 7.89 14.64
C ASN A 480 -9.35 6.87 13.55
N ARG A 481 -10.33 6.87 12.65
CA ARG A 481 -10.42 5.97 11.53
C ARG A 481 -9.71 6.52 10.30
N ASN A 482 -9.75 7.85 10.14
CA ASN A 482 -9.32 8.49 8.92
C ASN A 482 -8.20 9.51 9.14
N ILE A 483 -7.31 9.62 8.16
CA ILE A 483 -6.25 10.62 8.07
C ILE A 483 -6.50 11.50 6.85
N ALA A 484 -6.49 12.82 7.04
CA ALA A 484 -6.47 13.77 5.94
C ALA A 484 -5.09 14.40 5.79
N ILE A 485 -4.63 14.45 4.53
CA ILE A 485 -3.37 15.06 4.13
C ILE A 485 -3.70 16.32 3.36
N LEU A 486 -3.26 17.44 3.90
CA LEU A 486 -3.60 18.77 3.42
C LEU A 486 -2.36 19.54 2.95
N SER A 487 -2.59 20.63 2.23
CA SER A 487 -1.56 21.64 2.02
C SER A 487 -1.08 22.21 3.36
N ALA A 488 0.21 22.56 3.47
CA ALA A 488 0.82 23.03 4.73
C ALA A 488 0.09 24.21 5.37
N HIS A 489 -0.57 25.04 4.56
CA HIS A 489 -1.27 26.25 4.99
C HIS A 489 -2.79 26.10 5.00
N ALA A 490 -3.32 24.91 4.77
CA ALA A 490 -4.75 24.64 4.85
C ALA A 490 -5.30 25.04 6.22
N ARG A 491 -6.51 25.61 6.21
CA ARG A 491 -7.21 26.00 7.44
C ARG A 491 -7.83 24.76 8.08
N CYS A 492 -7.35 24.40 9.26
CA CYS A 492 -7.91 23.34 10.09
C CYS A 492 -8.82 23.95 11.16
N ASP A 493 -9.85 23.21 11.58
CA ASP A 493 -10.84 23.68 12.57
C ASP A 493 -10.22 23.91 13.96
N SER A 494 -9.16 23.16 14.32
CA SER A 494 -8.44 23.31 15.58
C SER A 494 -6.93 23.46 15.37
N PRO A 495 -6.27 24.49 15.94
CA PRO A 495 -4.82 24.65 15.86
C PRO A 495 -4.02 23.54 16.55
N SER A 496 -4.62 22.89 17.56
CA SER A 496 -3.97 21.81 18.29
C SER A 496 -4.05 20.46 17.55
N ASP A 497 -5.01 20.29 16.64
CA ASP A 497 -5.36 18.98 16.08
C ASP A 497 -4.70 18.70 14.74
N ARG A 498 -3.43 19.10 14.63
CA ARG A 498 -2.59 18.99 13.43
C ARG A 498 -1.12 18.90 13.82
N LEU A 499 -0.25 18.60 12.87
CA LEU A 499 1.20 18.66 13.09
C LEU A 499 1.65 20.10 13.34
N LEU A 500 2.53 20.26 14.32
CA LEU A 500 3.29 21.50 14.51
C LEU A 500 4.35 21.69 13.43
N GLU A 501 4.88 20.57 12.92
CA GLU A 501 5.85 20.53 11.82
C GLU A 501 5.23 19.82 10.61
N PRO A 502 4.66 20.55 9.64
CA PRO A 502 4.21 19.96 8.38
C PRO A 502 5.35 19.17 7.72
N ILE A 503 5.04 17.97 7.24
CA ILE A 503 6.03 17.10 6.62
C ILE A 503 6.54 17.77 5.33
N TYR A 504 7.86 17.87 5.21
CA TYR A 504 8.57 18.56 4.12
C TYR A 504 8.13 20.01 3.89
N ASP A 505 7.58 20.66 4.92
CA ASP A 505 6.96 21.99 4.86
C ASP A 505 5.80 22.11 3.85
N LYS A 506 5.23 20.97 3.42
CA LYS A 506 4.19 20.90 2.37
C LYS A 506 2.94 20.16 2.79
N TYR A 507 3.08 19.15 3.65
CA TYR A 507 2.01 18.23 3.99
C TYR A 507 1.60 18.40 5.44
N GLN A 508 0.41 18.96 5.65
CA GLN A 508 -0.22 19.02 6.96
C GLN A 508 -1.05 17.76 7.19
N ILE A 509 -0.98 17.18 8.37
CA ILE A 509 -1.72 15.96 8.73
C ILE A 509 -2.72 16.29 9.83
N THR A 510 -3.97 15.90 9.62
CA THR A 510 -5.07 16.08 10.57
C THR A 510 -5.95 14.82 10.61
N PHE A 511 -6.70 14.65 11.69
CA PHE A 511 -7.69 13.58 11.87
C PHE A 511 -9.07 14.23 11.95
N PRO A 512 -9.82 14.33 10.84
CA PRO A 512 -11.04 15.13 10.81
C PRO A 512 -12.25 14.38 11.39
N ASP A 513 -13.06 15.10 12.16
CA ASP A 513 -14.37 14.65 12.66
C ASP A 513 -15.56 15.05 11.74
N SER A 514 -15.32 15.91 10.75
CA SER A 514 -16.34 16.51 9.88
C SER A 514 -16.03 16.39 8.38
N SER A 515 -17.00 16.77 7.54
CA SER A 515 -16.86 16.72 6.07
C SER A 515 -15.74 17.63 5.55
N LEU A 516 -14.91 17.09 4.66
CA LEU A 516 -13.76 17.77 4.04
C LEU A 516 -14.09 18.42 2.68
N GLY A 517 -15.35 18.49 2.28
CA GLY A 517 -15.71 18.85 0.91
C GLY A 517 -15.28 20.26 0.47
N SER A 518 -15.19 21.20 1.42
CA SER A 518 -14.65 22.54 1.15
C SER A 518 -13.15 22.52 0.85
N LEU A 519 -12.37 21.71 1.59
CA LEU A 519 -10.93 21.54 1.38
C LEU A 519 -10.65 20.82 0.06
N ALA A 520 -11.48 19.83 -0.30
CA ALA A 520 -11.41 19.15 -1.60
C ALA A 520 -11.63 20.13 -2.76
N ARG A 521 -12.72 20.92 -2.71
CA ARG A 521 -13.02 21.92 -3.76
C ARG A 521 -11.95 23.01 -3.87
N ASN A 522 -11.32 23.38 -2.76
CA ASN A 522 -10.24 24.37 -2.74
C ASN A 522 -8.88 23.80 -3.15
N LYS A 523 -8.78 22.50 -3.46
CA LYS A 523 -7.52 21.77 -3.75
C LYS A 523 -6.50 21.81 -2.61
N ASP A 524 -6.98 22.00 -1.38
CA ASP A 524 -6.18 21.94 -0.16
C ASP A 524 -6.15 20.53 0.44
N LEU A 525 -7.09 19.65 0.07
CA LEU A 525 -7.07 18.22 0.40
C LEU A 525 -6.32 17.45 -0.68
N PHE A 526 -5.18 16.87 -0.31
CA PHE A 526 -4.36 16.07 -1.21
C PHE A 526 -4.75 14.60 -1.19
N CYS A 527 -4.96 14.03 0.00
CA CYS A 527 -5.34 12.64 0.19
C CYS A 527 -6.28 12.50 1.40
N TYR A 528 -7.14 11.48 1.38
CA TYR A 528 -7.99 11.12 2.52
C TYR A 528 -8.07 9.60 2.66
N TRP A 529 -7.51 9.10 3.76
CA TRP A 529 -7.24 7.68 3.97
C TRP A 529 -8.04 7.12 5.14
N ASP A 530 -8.67 5.97 4.95
CA ASP A 530 -9.12 5.09 6.02
C ASP A 530 -7.97 4.15 6.39
N ILE A 531 -7.59 4.19 7.66
CA ILE A 531 -6.49 3.43 8.26
C ILE A 531 -7.01 2.53 9.39
N GLN A 532 -8.28 2.18 9.42
CA GLN A 532 -8.81 1.31 10.48
C GLN A 532 -8.05 -0.02 10.56
N PRO A 533 -7.85 -0.58 11.77
CA PRO A 533 -7.51 -1.97 11.90
C PRO A 533 -8.75 -2.75 11.43
N TRP A 534 -8.67 -3.36 10.25
CA TRP A 534 -9.79 -4.00 9.56
C TRP A 534 -10.29 -5.22 10.34
N SER A 535 -11.06 -4.97 11.39
CA SER A 535 -11.60 -5.95 12.32
C SER A 535 -12.77 -6.72 11.75
N ASN A 536 -13.41 -6.17 10.72
CA ASN A 536 -14.51 -6.80 10.02
C ASN A 536 -13.96 -7.82 9.02
N ASP A 537 -14.75 -8.86 8.74
CA ASP A 537 -14.43 -9.84 7.70
C ASP A 537 -14.32 -9.19 6.30
N LYS A 538 -14.81 -7.96 6.13
CA LYS A 538 -14.87 -7.23 4.87
C LYS A 538 -14.26 -5.84 4.98
N ILE A 539 -13.59 -5.41 3.90
CA ILE A 539 -13.12 -4.04 3.71
C ILE A 539 -14.28 -3.21 3.16
N GLU A 540 -14.81 -2.28 3.97
CA GLU A 540 -15.83 -1.32 3.57
C GLU A 540 -15.36 0.08 3.96
N SER A 541 -15.14 0.94 2.97
CA SER A 541 -14.74 2.34 3.15
C SER A 541 -15.24 3.17 1.97
N ASN A 542 -15.68 4.39 2.26
CA ASN A 542 -16.06 5.39 1.27
C ASN A 542 -14.88 6.27 0.79
N VAL A 543 -13.68 5.99 1.30
CA VAL A 543 -12.42 6.68 1.00
C VAL A 543 -11.29 5.67 0.81
N THR A 544 -10.11 6.14 0.47
CA THR A 544 -8.96 5.28 0.15
C THR A 544 -8.53 4.46 1.35
N ILE A 545 -8.46 3.15 1.18
CA ILE A 545 -7.89 2.24 2.17
C ILE A 545 -6.36 2.35 2.15
N LYS A 546 -5.77 2.61 3.30
CA LYS A 546 -4.32 2.50 3.50
C LYS A 546 -4.01 1.54 4.64
N MET A 547 -3.35 0.44 4.28
CA MET A 547 -2.91 -0.61 5.20
C MET A 547 -1.66 -0.17 5.99
N ILE A 548 -1.79 0.90 6.78
CA ILE A 548 -0.71 1.52 7.56
C ILE A 548 -0.87 1.25 9.07
N ASN A 549 -2.03 0.71 9.49
CA ASN A 549 -2.35 0.54 10.91
C ASN A 549 -2.11 -0.88 11.44
N GLY A 550 -1.49 -0.96 12.62
CA GLY A 550 -1.30 -2.18 13.38
C GLY A 550 -2.37 -2.31 14.47
N TYR A 551 -2.69 -3.55 14.86
CA TYR A 551 -3.65 -3.78 15.93
C TYR A 551 -3.15 -3.25 17.28
N VAL A 552 -4.01 -2.53 18.01
CA VAL A 552 -3.75 -2.07 19.36
C VAL A 552 -4.86 -2.57 20.29
N PRO A 553 -4.54 -3.30 21.37
CA PRO A 553 -5.53 -3.74 22.34
C PRO A 553 -6.09 -2.53 23.10
N VAL A 554 -7.41 -2.47 23.24
CA VAL A 554 -8.13 -1.42 23.98
C VAL A 554 -8.84 -2.02 25.19
N TYR A 555 -9.05 -1.20 26.23
CA TYR A 555 -9.81 -1.62 27.41
C TYR A 555 -11.27 -1.89 27.05
N SER A 556 -11.75 -3.05 27.49
CA SER A 556 -13.12 -3.54 27.42
C SER A 556 -13.79 -3.50 28.82
N GLU A 557 -15.10 -3.75 28.88
CA GLU A 557 -15.81 -3.87 30.17
C GLU A 557 -15.22 -4.98 31.06
N ASN A 558 -14.76 -6.09 30.45
CA ASN A 558 -14.16 -7.21 31.20
C ASN A 558 -12.87 -6.80 31.92
N ASP A 559 -12.13 -5.83 31.39
CA ASP A 559 -10.85 -5.38 31.98
C ASP A 559 -11.05 -4.63 33.31
N LYS A 560 -12.25 -4.08 33.58
CA LYS A 560 -12.56 -3.43 34.87
C LYS A 560 -12.60 -4.43 36.02
N TYR A 561 -12.91 -5.68 35.73
CA TYR A 561 -13.07 -6.76 36.71
C TYR A 561 -11.89 -7.73 36.72
N ASP A 562 -10.80 -7.39 36.01
CA ASP A 562 -9.63 -8.25 35.93
C ASP A 562 -8.76 -8.15 37.20
N GLU A 563 -8.91 -9.16 38.07
CA GLU A 563 -8.18 -9.21 39.34
C GLU A 563 -6.66 -9.44 39.16
N ARG A 564 -6.19 -9.87 37.99
CA ARG A 564 -4.76 -10.21 37.76
C ARG A 564 -3.82 -9.05 38.08
N ILE A 565 -4.26 -7.81 37.84
CA ILE A 565 -3.45 -6.62 38.13
C ILE A 565 -3.17 -6.44 39.64
N LEU A 566 -4.06 -6.94 40.50
CA LEU A 566 -3.88 -6.90 41.96
C LEU A 566 -2.77 -7.84 42.41
N PHE A 567 -2.60 -8.97 41.71
CA PHE A 567 -1.59 -9.99 41.98
C PHE A 567 -0.25 -9.75 41.27
N SER A 568 -0.15 -8.65 40.51
CA SER A 568 1.09 -8.22 39.87
C SER A 568 2.22 -7.97 40.89
N GLU A 569 3.47 -8.23 40.51
CA GLU A 569 4.65 -7.97 41.35
C GLU A 569 5.07 -6.48 41.37
N LYS A 570 4.36 -5.61 40.63
CA LYS A 570 4.65 -4.17 40.64
C LYS A 570 4.32 -3.54 41.99
N THR A 571 4.92 -2.39 42.28
CA THR A 571 4.63 -1.59 43.47
C THR A 571 3.14 -1.19 43.53
N GLU A 572 2.54 -1.15 44.72
CA GLU A 572 1.13 -0.75 44.92
C GLU A 572 0.74 0.56 44.21
N LYS A 573 1.62 1.57 44.25
CA LYS A 573 1.44 2.83 43.51
C LYS A 573 1.17 2.61 42.02
N LYS A 574 1.94 1.73 41.37
CA LYS A 574 1.81 1.41 39.94
C LYS A 574 0.55 0.60 39.64
N LYS A 575 0.12 -0.24 40.57
CA LYS A 575 -1.14 -0.99 40.43
C LYS A 575 -2.32 -0.02 40.41
N LEU A 576 -2.38 0.87 41.41
CA LEU A 576 -3.41 1.91 41.50
C LEU A 576 -3.39 2.82 40.27
N GLU A 577 -2.21 3.31 39.85
CA GLU A 577 -2.08 4.11 38.62
C GLU A 577 -2.60 3.38 37.38
N ALA A 578 -2.33 2.07 37.25
CA ALA A 578 -2.79 1.29 36.12
C ALA A 578 -4.29 0.98 36.16
N ILE A 579 -4.89 0.86 37.35
CA ILE A 579 -6.34 0.72 37.55
C ILE A 579 -7.05 2.04 37.21
N ASP A 580 -6.53 3.17 37.69
CA ASP A 580 -7.08 4.50 37.42
C ASP A 580 -7.02 4.88 35.93
N GLN A 581 -6.12 4.25 35.17
CA GLN A 581 -5.97 4.43 33.72
C GLN A 581 -6.95 3.59 32.88
N ILE A 582 -7.71 2.66 33.48
CA ILE A 582 -8.68 1.85 32.76
C ILE A 582 -9.85 2.73 32.31
N LYS A 583 -9.88 3.03 31.01
CA LYS A 583 -10.97 3.75 30.33
C LYS A 583 -11.34 2.98 29.09
N ILE A 584 -12.61 2.60 28.98
CA ILE A 584 -13.08 1.78 27.86
C ILE A 584 -12.82 2.50 26.54
N GLY A 585 -12.29 1.75 25.58
CA GLY A 585 -11.88 2.26 24.28
C GLY A 585 -10.49 2.91 24.25
N ASP A 586 -9.87 3.22 25.40
CA ASP A 586 -8.48 3.66 25.43
C ASP A 586 -7.52 2.45 25.30
N PRO A 587 -6.32 2.63 24.71
CA PRO A 587 -5.32 1.58 24.60
C PRO A 587 -4.93 0.98 25.96
N LYS A 588 -4.79 -0.35 26.03
CA LYS A 588 -4.27 -1.02 27.21
C LYS A 588 -2.83 -0.61 27.49
N THR A 589 -2.51 -0.36 28.76
CA THR A 589 -1.14 -0.05 29.19
C THR A 589 -0.27 -1.30 29.16
N PHE A 590 1.04 -1.12 28.96
CA PHE A 590 1.98 -2.25 29.05
C PHE A 590 1.97 -2.93 30.42
N THR A 591 1.70 -2.20 31.50
CA THR A 591 1.52 -2.79 32.83
C THR A 591 0.32 -3.74 32.87
N HIS A 592 -0.80 -3.34 32.27
CA HIS A 592 -1.99 -4.19 32.24
C HIS A 592 -1.80 -5.38 31.29
N ILE A 593 -1.20 -5.17 30.11
CA ILE A 593 -0.86 -6.25 29.17
C ILE A 593 0.05 -7.29 29.83
N SER A 594 1.05 -6.86 30.60
CA SER A 594 1.96 -7.80 31.27
C SER A 594 1.26 -8.60 32.36
N ALA A 595 0.28 -8.02 33.07
CA ALA A 595 -0.54 -8.72 34.06
C ALA A 595 -1.43 -9.81 33.45
N LYS A 596 -1.83 -9.69 32.18
CA LYS A 596 -2.61 -10.72 31.46
C LYS A 596 -1.87 -12.04 31.30
N ALA A 597 -0.53 -12.05 31.46
CA ALA A 597 0.26 -13.27 31.43
C ALA A 597 0.03 -14.18 32.66
N LEU A 598 -0.57 -13.65 33.74
CA LEU A 598 -0.88 -14.41 34.94
C LEU A 598 -2.07 -15.35 34.72
N ASN A 599 -1.97 -16.56 35.27
CA ASN A 599 -3.04 -17.56 35.27
C ASN A 599 -3.83 -17.47 36.58
N ILE A 600 -5.15 -17.32 36.48
CA ILE A 600 -6.05 -17.32 37.63
C ILE A 600 -6.27 -18.76 38.09
N SER A 601 -6.00 -19.03 39.36
CA SER A 601 -6.32 -20.28 40.04
C SER A 601 -7.51 -20.06 40.96
N HIS A 602 -8.54 -20.88 40.77
CA HIS A 602 -9.77 -20.85 41.58
C HIS A 602 -9.77 -21.85 42.75
N ASN A 603 -8.65 -22.53 42.99
CA ASN A 603 -8.55 -23.49 44.10
C ASN A 603 -8.18 -22.76 45.41
N ASN A 604 -9.17 -22.61 46.31
CA ASN A 604 -9.07 -21.99 47.66
C ASN A 604 -8.77 -20.47 47.70
N GLY A 605 -9.60 -19.68 46.99
CA GLY A 605 -9.50 -18.22 46.91
C GLY A 605 -8.87 -17.75 45.60
N SER A 606 -9.16 -16.53 45.15
CA SER A 606 -8.52 -15.95 43.95
C SER A 606 -7.02 -15.88 44.20
N SER A 607 -6.24 -16.73 43.52
CA SER A 607 -4.78 -16.67 43.52
C SER A 607 -4.30 -16.66 42.08
N CYS A 608 -3.26 -15.89 41.77
CA CYS A 608 -2.66 -15.89 40.45
C CYS A 608 -1.29 -16.56 40.47
N THR A 609 -0.95 -17.27 39.39
CA THR A 609 0.35 -17.92 39.22
C THR A 609 0.97 -17.53 37.88
N GLY A 610 2.31 -17.50 37.80
CA GLY A 610 3.06 -17.09 36.62
C GLY A 610 3.83 -15.79 36.84
N VAL A 611 4.39 -15.25 35.75
CA VAL A 611 5.20 -14.01 35.76
C VAL A 611 4.48 -12.93 34.95
N ASP A 612 4.37 -11.73 35.52
CA ASP A 612 3.71 -10.56 34.91
C ASP A 612 4.60 -9.80 33.90
N ALA A 613 5.18 -10.53 32.96
CA ALA A 613 6.12 -10.02 31.98
C ALA A 613 5.50 -9.77 30.59
N LEU A 614 6.06 -8.80 29.88
CA LEU A 614 5.83 -8.63 28.45
C LEU A 614 6.74 -9.57 27.69
N GLY A 615 6.22 -10.17 26.63
CA GLY A 615 7.03 -10.74 25.57
C GLY A 615 7.12 -9.76 24.42
N VAL A 616 8.30 -9.64 23.84
CA VAL A 616 8.54 -8.89 22.60
C VAL A 616 8.86 -9.88 21.50
N CYS A 617 8.03 -9.93 20.46
CA CYS A 617 8.28 -10.75 19.28
C CYS A 617 8.68 -9.85 18.12
N LYS A 618 9.84 -10.15 17.53
CA LYS A 618 10.25 -9.57 16.26
C LYS A 618 10.36 -10.68 15.23
N ALA A 619 9.73 -10.51 14.07
CA ALA A 619 9.79 -11.48 12.99
C ALA A 619 10.14 -10.81 11.66
N ASP A 620 10.80 -11.56 10.78
CA ASP A 620 11.23 -11.12 9.45
C ASP A 620 11.09 -12.26 8.44
N VAL A 621 10.70 -11.93 7.20
CA VAL A 621 10.62 -12.91 6.11
C VAL A 621 12.03 -13.23 5.61
N ASP A 622 12.43 -14.49 5.71
CA ASP A 622 13.78 -14.90 5.38
C ASP A 622 14.07 -14.68 3.89
N ASN A 623 15.16 -13.95 3.61
CA ASN A 623 15.64 -13.70 2.26
C ASN A 623 14.62 -13.05 1.32
N LEU A 624 13.69 -12.20 1.81
CA LEU A 624 12.67 -11.56 0.96
C LEU A 624 13.30 -10.84 -0.25
N GLY A 625 14.44 -10.18 -0.08
CA GLY A 625 15.16 -9.54 -1.19
C GLY A 625 15.56 -10.52 -2.30
N ILE A 626 15.96 -11.74 -1.94
CA ILE A 626 16.30 -12.81 -2.90
C ILE A 626 15.01 -13.38 -3.52
N LEU A 627 13.95 -13.59 -2.74
CA LEU A 627 12.65 -14.04 -3.25
C LEU A 627 12.09 -13.07 -4.30
N MET A 628 12.17 -11.77 -4.03
CA MET A 628 11.67 -10.73 -4.93
C MET A 628 12.59 -10.48 -6.12
N SER A 629 13.90 -10.71 -6.01
CA SER A 629 14.84 -10.43 -7.10
C SER A 629 15.14 -11.65 -7.96
N CYS A 630 15.28 -12.83 -7.37
CA CYS A 630 15.73 -14.05 -8.05
C CYS A 630 14.76 -15.23 -7.85
N GLY A 631 13.66 -15.05 -7.14
CA GLY A 631 12.71 -16.13 -6.85
C GLY A 631 11.94 -16.59 -8.08
N LEU A 632 11.71 -15.71 -9.05
CA LEU A 632 11.06 -16.05 -10.32
C LEU A 632 12.11 -16.26 -11.42
N ARG A 633 11.83 -17.18 -12.34
CA ARG A 633 12.65 -17.35 -13.56
C ARG A 633 12.63 -16.09 -14.41
N SER A 634 13.71 -15.81 -15.13
CA SER A 634 13.82 -14.61 -15.96
C SER A 634 12.71 -14.49 -17.02
N GLU A 635 12.19 -15.62 -17.49
CA GLU A 635 11.03 -15.72 -18.40
C GLU A 635 9.74 -15.18 -17.78
N ARG A 636 9.59 -15.37 -16.47
CA ARG A 636 8.38 -15.06 -15.73
C ARG A 636 8.52 -13.78 -14.93
N PHE A 637 9.73 -13.33 -14.67
CA PHE A 637 9.97 -12.14 -13.86
C PHE A 637 9.52 -10.88 -14.60
N THR A 638 8.34 -10.38 -14.23
CA THR A 638 7.72 -9.17 -14.79
C THR A 638 7.37 -8.20 -13.68
N ILE A 639 7.21 -6.93 -14.05
CA ILE A 639 6.84 -5.87 -13.12
C ILE A 639 5.50 -6.14 -12.41
N SER A 640 4.53 -6.69 -13.13
CA SER A 640 3.21 -7.03 -12.61
C SER A 640 3.25 -8.16 -11.59
N ARG A 641 4.06 -9.21 -11.81
CA ARG A 641 4.27 -10.28 -10.80
C ARG A 641 5.00 -9.77 -9.57
N LEU A 642 5.98 -8.90 -9.75
CA LEU A 642 6.67 -8.26 -8.62
C LEU A 642 5.72 -7.40 -7.79
N ALA A 643 4.82 -6.64 -8.43
CA ALA A 643 3.78 -5.87 -7.76
C ALA A 643 2.79 -6.78 -7.01
N THR A 644 2.32 -7.86 -7.64
CA THR A 644 1.47 -8.87 -6.99
C THR A 644 2.13 -9.48 -5.76
N LEU A 645 3.40 -9.92 -5.88
CA LEU A 645 4.15 -10.49 -4.76
C LEU A 645 4.27 -9.49 -3.60
N SER A 646 4.70 -8.26 -3.90
CA SER A 646 4.84 -7.20 -2.88
C SER A 646 3.53 -6.89 -2.16
N ARG A 647 2.42 -6.77 -2.90
CA ARG A 647 1.11 -6.45 -2.33
C ARG A 647 0.59 -7.59 -1.46
N LEU A 648 0.70 -8.84 -1.92
CA LEU A 648 0.25 -10.01 -1.16
C LEU A 648 1.08 -10.17 0.11
N THR A 649 2.40 -10.03 0.03
CA THR A 649 3.27 -10.09 1.23
C THR A 649 2.87 -9.01 2.24
N ASN A 650 2.65 -7.76 1.79
CA ASN A 650 2.17 -6.70 2.68
C ASN A 650 0.77 -7.00 3.27
N ALA A 651 -0.15 -7.58 2.49
CA ALA A 651 -1.50 -7.91 2.95
C ALA A 651 -1.51 -8.95 4.08
N PHE A 652 -0.53 -9.87 4.13
CA PHE A 652 -0.40 -10.80 5.25
C PHE A 652 -0.17 -10.05 6.57
N PHE A 653 0.80 -9.13 6.61
CA PHE A 653 1.18 -8.43 7.84
C PHE A 653 0.28 -7.24 8.18
N ALA A 654 -0.25 -6.53 7.18
CA ALA A 654 -0.99 -5.30 7.36
C ALA A 654 -2.53 -5.48 7.32
N TYR A 655 -3.02 -6.65 6.89
CA TYR A 655 -4.46 -6.93 6.87
C TYR A 655 -4.82 -8.23 7.60
N TYR A 656 -4.25 -9.38 7.21
CA TYR A 656 -4.58 -10.66 7.86
C TYR A 656 -4.16 -10.69 9.34
N LEU A 657 -2.92 -10.30 9.65
CA LEU A 657 -2.40 -10.39 11.01
C LEU A 657 -3.20 -9.55 12.03
N PRO A 658 -3.50 -8.24 11.79
CA PRO A 658 -4.36 -7.48 12.69
C PRO A 658 -5.72 -8.16 12.94
N HIS A 659 -6.37 -8.67 11.89
CA HIS A 659 -7.63 -9.41 12.03
C HIS A 659 -7.45 -10.68 12.87
N PHE A 660 -6.40 -11.47 12.63
CA PHE A 660 -6.11 -12.69 13.38
C PHE A 660 -5.92 -12.43 14.88
N LEU A 661 -5.19 -11.36 15.23
CA LEU A 661 -4.97 -10.94 16.63
C LEU A 661 -6.29 -10.50 17.30
N MET A 662 -7.14 -9.79 16.57
CA MET A 662 -8.45 -9.33 17.05
C MET A 662 -9.45 -10.45 17.26
N ALA A 663 -9.51 -11.40 16.32
CA ALA A 663 -10.49 -12.48 16.33
C ALA A 663 -10.16 -13.58 17.37
N ASN A 664 -8.90 -13.68 17.81
CA ASN A 664 -8.48 -14.68 18.81
C ASN A 664 -8.36 -14.07 20.20
N GLU A 665 -9.22 -14.47 21.13
CA GLU A 665 -9.19 -14.01 22.52
C GLU A 665 -7.80 -14.17 23.16
N ARG A 666 -7.09 -15.26 22.87
CA ARG A 666 -5.71 -15.53 23.34
C ARG A 666 -4.69 -14.46 22.92
N TYR A 667 -4.89 -13.83 21.77
CA TYR A 667 -3.97 -12.85 21.17
C TYR A 667 -4.55 -11.42 21.14
N SER A 668 -5.77 -11.22 21.65
CA SER A 668 -6.44 -9.93 21.71
C SER A 668 -5.75 -8.89 22.61
N ASP A 669 -4.78 -9.30 23.42
CA ASP A 669 -3.93 -8.41 24.22
C ASP A 669 -2.56 -8.12 23.57
N VAL A 670 -2.35 -8.57 22.33
CA VAL A 670 -1.12 -8.35 21.57
C VAL A 670 -1.17 -7.00 20.87
N TYR A 671 -0.13 -6.21 21.10
CA TYR A 671 0.06 -4.88 20.57
C TYR A 671 1.01 -4.90 19.39
N THR A 672 0.58 -4.41 18.23
CA THR A 672 1.43 -4.19 17.06
C THR A 672 2.09 -2.82 17.13
N VAL A 673 3.43 -2.78 17.19
CA VAL A 673 4.19 -1.53 17.08
C VAL A 673 4.36 -1.13 15.61
N PHE A 674 4.72 -2.11 14.78
CA PHE A 674 4.69 -2.02 13.33
C PHE A 674 4.54 -3.42 12.73
N GLY A 675 3.97 -3.50 11.54
CA GLY A 675 3.85 -4.71 10.74
C GLY A 675 3.49 -4.34 9.30
N GLY A 676 4.37 -4.65 8.36
CA GLY A 676 4.19 -4.30 6.95
C GLY A 676 5.47 -4.53 6.15
N GLY A 677 5.34 -4.95 4.90
CA GLY A 677 6.45 -5.49 4.13
C GLY A 677 6.92 -6.84 4.68
N ASP A 678 8.16 -6.93 5.16
CA ASP A 678 8.82 -8.12 5.73
C ASP A 678 8.97 -8.12 7.26
N ASP A 679 9.15 -6.95 7.89
CA ASP A 679 9.47 -6.84 9.33
C ASP A 679 8.19 -6.67 10.17
N LEU A 680 8.16 -7.34 11.33
CA LEU A 680 7.07 -7.35 12.29
C LEU A 680 7.59 -7.13 13.71
N PHE A 681 6.96 -6.22 14.46
CA PHE A 681 7.26 -6.01 15.87
C PHE A 681 6.00 -5.97 16.73
N LEU A 682 5.86 -6.98 17.59
CA LEU A 682 4.72 -7.20 18.47
C LEU A 682 5.14 -7.18 19.94
N ILE A 683 4.27 -6.68 20.80
CA ILE A 683 4.42 -6.69 22.26
C ILE A 683 3.16 -7.29 22.87
N GLY A 684 3.26 -8.29 23.73
CA GLY A 684 2.09 -8.90 24.37
C GLY A 684 2.43 -9.59 25.68
N PRO A 685 1.48 -10.35 26.26
CA PRO A 685 1.76 -11.23 27.39
C PRO A 685 2.79 -12.30 26.99
N TRP A 686 3.89 -12.47 27.73
CA TRP A 686 5.03 -13.29 27.28
C TRP A 686 4.66 -14.73 26.91
N ASN A 687 3.74 -15.34 27.65
CA ASN A 687 3.24 -16.70 27.42
C ASN A 687 2.42 -16.80 26.12
N ALA A 688 1.60 -15.79 25.81
CA ALA A 688 0.85 -15.72 24.56
C ALA A 688 1.78 -15.50 23.36
N MET A 689 2.85 -14.71 23.52
CA MET A 689 3.81 -14.44 22.45
C MET A 689 4.55 -15.70 21.97
N LEU A 690 4.86 -16.64 22.88
CA LEU A 690 5.49 -17.93 22.53
C LEU A 690 4.59 -18.77 21.62
N GLU A 691 3.30 -18.87 21.95
CA GLU A 691 2.32 -19.59 21.13
C GLU A 691 2.06 -18.88 19.80
N LEU A 692 1.96 -17.54 19.85
CA LEU A 692 1.71 -16.72 18.68
C LEU A 692 2.82 -16.88 17.63
N ALA A 693 4.10 -16.90 18.03
CA ALA A 693 5.19 -17.05 17.08
C ALA A 693 5.10 -18.36 16.27
N THR A 694 4.76 -19.48 16.93
CA THR A 694 4.52 -20.75 16.24
C THR A 694 3.33 -20.62 15.27
N LYS A 695 2.23 -19.98 15.70
CA LYS A 695 1.06 -19.75 14.84
C LYS A 695 1.37 -18.85 13.66
N LEU A 696 2.22 -17.83 13.82
CA LEU A 696 2.66 -16.96 12.73
C LEU A 696 3.41 -17.76 11.67
N VAL A 697 4.35 -18.62 12.07
CA VAL A 697 5.10 -19.47 11.15
C VAL A 697 4.17 -20.46 10.43
N GLU A 698 3.25 -21.11 11.15
CA GLU A 698 2.26 -22.03 10.56
C GLU A 698 1.34 -21.32 9.55
N SER A 699 0.78 -20.17 9.93
CA SER A 699 -0.09 -19.36 9.06
C SER A 699 0.68 -18.84 7.85
N PHE A 700 1.90 -18.36 8.02
CA PHE A 700 2.70 -17.88 6.89
C PHE A 700 3.07 -19.00 5.92
N ALA A 701 3.44 -20.18 6.44
CA ALA A 701 3.70 -21.35 5.61
C ALA A 701 2.46 -21.73 4.78
N SER A 702 1.27 -21.74 5.38
CA SER A 702 0.00 -21.96 4.65
C SER A 702 -0.25 -20.88 3.59
N TYR A 703 -0.03 -19.62 3.95
CA TYR A 703 -0.19 -18.46 3.07
C TYR A 703 0.70 -18.54 1.83
N THR A 704 1.90 -19.09 1.98
CA THR A 704 2.90 -19.28 0.92
C THR A 704 2.88 -20.69 0.31
N CYS A 705 1.73 -21.39 0.39
CA CYS A 705 1.50 -22.70 -0.22
C CYS A 705 2.45 -23.81 0.28
N TYR A 706 2.93 -23.71 1.51
CA TYR A 706 3.91 -24.60 2.11
C TYR A 706 5.19 -24.74 1.26
N ASN A 707 5.56 -23.69 0.52
CA ASN A 707 6.82 -23.68 -0.22
C ASN A 707 8.01 -23.76 0.75
N GLU A 708 8.75 -24.87 0.71
CA GLU A 708 9.92 -25.17 1.54
C GLU A 708 11.08 -24.17 1.41
N ASN A 709 11.04 -23.26 0.44
CA ASN A 709 12.06 -22.22 0.27
C ASN A 709 11.68 -20.88 0.94
N ILE A 710 10.46 -20.76 1.45
CA ILE A 710 9.94 -19.51 2.02
C ILE A 710 9.71 -19.70 3.52
N HIS A 711 10.37 -18.89 4.32
CA HIS A 711 10.37 -19.02 5.77
C HIS A 711 10.13 -17.68 6.46
N LEU A 712 9.64 -17.75 7.69
CA LEU A 712 9.50 -16.62 8.60
C LEU A 712 10.31 -16.94 9.85
N SER A 713 11.31 -16.10 10.14
CA SER A 713 12.12 -16.22 11.35
C SER A 713 11.61 -15.26 12.42
N ALA A 714 11.42 -15.75 13.65
CA ALA A 714 10.93 -14.95 14.77
C ALA A 714 11.84 -15.09 16.01
N GLY A 715 12.17 -13.96 16.64
CA GLY A 715 12.87 -13.88 17.91
C GLY A 715 11.95 -13.33 19.00
N ILE A 716 11.97 -13.96 20.17
CA ILE A 716 11.13 -13.59 21.32
C ILE A 716 12.01 -13.34 22.53
N ILE A 717 11.75 -12.23 23.24
CA ILE A 717 12.43 -11.85 24.49
C ILE A 717 11.40 -11.62 25.58
#